data_AF-A0A944FSU2-F1
#
_entry.id   AF-A0A944FSU2-F1
#
_cell.length_a   1.000
_cell.length_b   1.000
_cell.length_c   1.000
_cell.angle_alpha   90.00
_cell.angle_beta   90.00
_cell.angle_gamma   90.00
#
_symmetry.space_group_name_H-M   'P 1'
#
loop_
_entity.id
_entity.type
_entity.pdbx_description
1 polymer ?
#
loop_
_entity_poly.entity_id
_entity_poly.type
_entity_poly.pdbx_seq_one_letter_code
_entity_poly.pdbx_strand_id
1 'polypeptide(L)'
;MKNILKYGSAALMAMAGLFAQSCSLDDAAKIPLVELGAPTKEFIVESLAGDVAIPVYSNGAYHVENVAEGQEWIALDKWEGNGDDTLYVEYTFNEEFKRMAGIVLCSDVDERRDTIYIKQKGLIEAELSLQNSSVIAAGKGGVTEVPVKSNIPFEYMDVNIAYTDEASGEWISAAVIDPDPYGGNSCTLRFETVANPEPVRPRTASVSFSFTDGWGDSVAILVNFVQRNSEEGLGEVMSFKALKDNYSTGKPIEDYVILDGVVVSNTESGNAGENEQTTTSVIDYSGSKRTIYIQSPDASEGIAVIAQSEDDNNLKQFDRVQILLHGATINMLEEPERYEISGFTKNMVVSQVAGSKSDIPVKEKYMNELSDQDIYTYVTIKDCELPVRKGSICPVNEGYSIGTGASRISKYPLLVRDINGDSMYMYTNTVCVYRSDGTRLPYGSGKISGVIVHERFSRFEWKDGADPADIEFDPTLGNIGRYQIRHQCKEDVWGQMNDSVEDSFSALLTEYRFWNPDTENEVALPTYGENGWLTHTYQEKYTGDPALDYTMATYKQHFWGAGTYDYLGPIGNSANYIFGDNWGNRNGIGVVLDPAKEHYNPVMSSLVSNNPDGTVEWCGPNATSKDAVNNSKRGAGGINNQSTSMCGKGNVYGSAFSAFASHFWWNDETQRPYAWLVKFSTEGIATNHLSMQISVLNTQQTWYSPRYWIAEWAETDSQAAADDKLWNRIGEYTIPDVSVWSNTLYSSIVAFKSINFDLPLEMLGKAEVYVRLRPVSDVCSDGSEYANSVLKESSKETALAAEHASALSYFAIRYNK
;
A
#
# COMPACT_ATOMS: atom_id res chain seq x y z
N MET A 1 31.29 28.43 -35.03
CA MET A 1 31.28 27.30 -36.00
C MET A 1 29.93 26.61 -35.82
N LYS A 2 28.90 26.97 -36.58
CA LYS A 2 28.50 26.34 -37.85
C LYS A 2 28.34 24.80 -37.75
N ASN A 3 27.09 24.39 -37.48
CA ASN A 3 26.26 23.46 -38.28
C ASN A 3 25.65 22.26 -37.53
N ILE A 4 24.33 22.13 -37.73
CA ILE A 4 23.40 21.01 -37.52
C ILE A 4 22.79 20.85 -36.11
N LEU A 5 21.80 21.71 -35.82
CA LEU A 5 20.65 21.44 -34.94
C LEU A 5 19.59 22.51 -35.24
N LYS A 6 18.53 22.15 -35.99
CA LYS A 6 17.22 22.84 -36.08
C LYS A 6 16.39 22.30 -37.27
N TYR A 7 15.69 21.19 -37.07
CA TYR A 7 14.47 20.85 -37.83
C TYR A 7 13.51 20.09 -36.92
N GLY A 8 12.90 20.82 -36.00
CA GLY A 8 11.83 20.36 -35.12
C GLY A 8 10.76 21.43 -35.02
N SER A 9 10.26 21.91 -36.15
CA SER A 9 9.18 22.92 -36.19
C SER A 9 8.50 23.11 -37.56
N ALA A 10 8.69 22.18 -38.50
CA ALA A 10 8.02 22.21 -39.81
C ALA A 10 6.94 21.12 -40.01
N ALA A 11 6.72 20.24 -39.02
CA ALA A 11 5.71 19.17 -39.11
C ALA A 11 4.32 19.58 -38.58
N LEU A 12 4.21 20.68 -37.81
CA LEU A 12 2.93 21.09 -37.20
C LEU A 12 2.12 22.12 -37.99
N MET A 13 2.67 22.69 -39.08
CA MET A 13 1.97 23.71 -39.90
C MET A 13 1.60 23.23 -41.31
N ALA A 14 1.56 21.92 -41.54
CA ALA A 14 0.94 21.30 -42.73
C ALA A 14 -0.38 20.56 -42.41
N MET A 15 -0.73 20.40 -41.12
CA MET A 15 -1.95 19.72 -40.67
C MET A 15 -3.17 20.65 -40.51
N ALA A 16 -3.01 21.96 -40.69
CA ALA A 16 -4.10 22.94 -40.54
C ALA A 16 -4.70 23.43 -41.89
N GLY A 17 -4.17 22.96 -43.03
CA GLY A 17 -4.56 23.41 -44.37
C GLY A 17 -5.47 22.45 -45.17
N LEU A 18 -5.83 21.30 -44.62
CA LEU A 18 -6.67 20.29 -45.30
C LEU A 18 -8.11 20.20 -44.78
N PHE A 19 -8.50 21.02 -43.79
CA PHE A 19 -9.86 21.00 -43.20
C PHE A 19 -10.81 22.07 -43.76
N ALA A 20 -10.61 22.51 -45.01
CA ALA A 20 -11.53 23.47 -45.64
C ALA A 20 -11.67 23.25 -47.15
N GLN A 21 -12.10 22.05 -47.57
CA GLN A 21 -12.84 21.84 -48.82
C GLN A 21 -13.39 20.40 -48.91
N SER A 22 -14.53 20.15 -48.26
CA SER A 22 -15.74 19.61 -48.91
C SER A 22 -16.76 19.24 -47.84
N CYS A 23 -17.64 20.18 -47.49
CA CYS A 23 -18.98 19.81 -47.07
C CYS A 23 -19.71 19.33 -48.32
N SER A 24 -19.68 18.03 -48.62
CA SER A 24 -20.82 17.41 -49.31
C SER A 24 -21.87 17.14 -48.23
N LEU A 25 -23.03 17.76 -48.38
CA LEU A 25 -24.26 17.21 -47.84
C LEU A 25 -24.50 15.92 -48.65
N ASP A 26 -23.98 14.80 -48.17
CA ASP A 26 -24.45 13.51 -48.66
C ASP A 26 -25.84 13.28 -48.07
N ASP A 27 -26.80 13.20 -48.99
CA ASP A 27 -28.15 12.75 -48.75
C ASP A 27 -28.12 11.49 -47.86
N ALA A 28 -29.05 11.42 -46.92
CA ALA A 28 -29.38 10.20 -46.17
C ALA A 28 -30.02 9.12 -47.09
N ALA A 29 -29.37 8.84 -48.23
CA ALA A 29 -29.57 7.65 -49.01
C ALA A 29 -28.84 6.52 -48.27
N LYS A 30 -29.59 5.50 -47.85
CA LYS A 30 -29.12 4.25 -47.21
C LYS A 30 -27.65 3.94 -47.58
N ILE A 31 -26.72 4.28 -46.68
CA ILE A 31 -25.37 3.73 -46.74
C ILE A 31 -25.57 2.22 -46.59
N PRO A 32 -25.23 1.39 -47.59
CA PRO A 32 -25.32 -0.04 -47.40
C PRO A 32 -24.46 -0.38 -46.19
N LEU A 33 -25.08 -0.92 -45.15
CA LEU A 33 -24.33 -1.55 -44.07
C LEU A 33 -23.50 -2.62 -44.75
N VAL A 34 -22.18 -2.45 -44.81
CA VAL A 34 -21.26 -3.53 -45.20
C VAL A 34 -20.79 -4.16 -43.90
N GLU A 35 -20.74 -5.47 -43.83
CA GLU A 35 -20.36 -6.26 -42.66
C GLU A 35 -19.23 -7.19 -43.12
N LEU A 36 -18.15 -7.26 -42.35
CA LEU A 36 -17.06 -8.23 -42.54
C LEU A 36 -16.30 -8.38 -41.22
N GLY A 37 -16.31 -9.59 -40.65
CA GLY A 37 -15.48 -9.92 -39.50
C GLY A 37 -15.89 -11.19 -38.78
N ALA A 38 -15.14 -11.54 -37.74
CA ALA A 38 -15.43 -12.66 -36.84
C ALA A 38 -15.93 -12.16 -35.47
N PRO A 39 -16.64 -13.01 -34.68
CA PRO A 39 -17.13 -12.63 -33.35
C PRO A 39 -16.01 -12.32 -32.35
N THR A 40 -14.82 -12.91 -32.55
CA THR A 40 -13.61 -12.66 -31.77
C THR A 40 -12.41 -12.54 -32.71
N LYS A 41 -11.34 -11.89 -32.24
CA LYS A 41 -10.08 -11.79 -32.99
C LYS A 41 -9.10 -12.91 -32.67
N GLU A 42 -9.34 -13.69 -31.62
CA GLU A 42 -8.49 -14.79 -31.18
C GLU A 42 -9.31 -16.06 -31.00
N PHE A 43 -8.75 -17.17 -31.48
CA PHE A 43 -9.28 -18.53 -31.30
C PHE A 43 -8.17 -19.40 -30.71
N ILE A 44 -8.36 -19.87 -29.47
CA ILE A 44 -7.37 -20.69 -28.75
C ILE A 44 -7.67 -22.16 -28.98
N VAL A 45 -6.67 -22.93 -29.42
CA VAL A 45 -6.76 -24.36 -29.70
C VAL A 45 -5.74 -25.17 -28.89
N GLU A 46 -6.02 -26.45 -28.68
CA GLU A 46 -5.14 -27.36 -27.94
C GLU A 46 -3.89 -27.76 -28.75
N SER A 47 -2.89 -28.32 -28.08
CA SER A 47 -1.64 -28.74 -28.73
C SER A 47 -1.84 -29.90 -29.71
N LEU A 48 -2.81 -30.78 -29.47
CA LEU A 48 -3.19 -31.88 -30.36
C LEU A 48 -3.73 -31.36 -31.70
N ALA A 49 -3.54 -32.13 -32.78
CA ALA A 49 -4.12 -31.81 -34.07
C ALA A 49 -5.66 -31.81 -34.01
N GLY A 50 -6.29 -30.91 -34.75
CA GLY A 50 -7.74 -30.78 -34.76
C GLY A 50 -8.22 -29.72 -35.74
N ASP A 51 -9.48 -29.32 -35.59
CA ASP A 51 -10.13 -28.28 -36.38
C ASP A 51 -10.77 -27.22 -35.47
N VAL A 52 -10.84 -25.98 -35.97
CA VAL A 52 -11.56 -24.89 -35.32
C VAL A 52 -12.45 -24.18 -36.33
N ALA A 53 -13.70 -23.99 -35.95
CA ALA A 53 -14.69 -23.26 -36.73
C ALA A 53 -14.64 -21.76 -36.37
N ILE A 54 -14.39 -20.93 -37.39
CA ILE A 54 -14.36 -19.47 -37.29
C ILE A 54 -15.62 -18.93 -37.99
N PRO A 55 -16.61 -18.44 -37.24
CA PRO A 55 -17.77 -17.77 -37.84
C PRO A 55 -17.33 -16.47 -38.53
N VAL A 56 -17.73 -16.29 -39.79
CA VAL A 56 -17.50 -15.08 -40.56
C VAL A 56 -18.86 -14.42 -40.80
N TYR A 57 -19.02 -13.20 -40.31
CA TYR A 57 -20.18 -12.37 -40.60
C TYR A 57 -19.85 -11.45 -41.77
N SER A 58 -20.60 -11.59 -42.86
CA SER A 58 -20.42 -10.78 -44.05
C SER A 58 -21.73 -10.60 -44.80
N ASN A 59 -21.87 -9.48 -45.48
CA ASN A 59 -22.97 -9.27 -46.43
C ASN A 59 -22.50 -9.06 -47.88
N GLY A 60 -21.25 -9.43 -48.16
CA GLY A 60 -20.62 -9.41 -49.48
C GLY A 60 -19.61 -10.53 -49.69
N ALA A 61 -19.00 -10.56 -50.88
CA ALA A 61 -17.89 -11.46 -51.19
C ALA A 61 -16.63 -11.03 -50.44
N TYR A 62 -15.85 -12.02 -50.00
CA TYR A 62 -14.57 -11.82 -49.32
C TYR A 62 -13.59 -12.92 -49.70
N HIS A 63 -12.30 -12.62 -49.56
CA HIS A 63 -11.22 -13.60 -49.63
C HIS A 63 -10.38 -13.56 -48.34
N VAL A 64 -9.56 -14.59 -48.15
CA VAL A 64 -8.67 -14.72 -46.99
C VAL A 64 -7.22 -14.59 -47.45
N GLU A 65 -6.44 -13.80 -46.73
CA GLU A 65 -4.99 -13.68 -46.90
C GLU A 65 -4.28 -14.18 -45.63
N ASN A 66 -3.08 -14.75 -45.75
CA ASN A 66 -2.24 -15.00 -44.59
C ASN A 66 -1.56 -13.70 -44.14
N VAL A 67 -1.44 -13.50 -42.83
CA VAL A 67 -0.69 -12.36 -42.25
C VAL A 67 0.82 -12.49 -42.52
N ALA A 68 1.34 -13.71 -42.58
CA ALA A 68 2.75 -13.99 -42.79
C ALA A 68 2.98 -15.32 -43.53
N GLU A 69 4.14 -15.45 -44.16
CA GLU A 69 4.64 -16.74 -44.66
C GLU A 69 5.01 -17.68 -43.49
N GLY A 70 5.02 -19.00 -43.71
CA GLY A 70 5.42 -19.99 -42.69
C GLY A 70 4.30 -20.53 -41.78
N GLN A 71 3.03 -20.30 -42.12
CA GLN A 71 1.87 -20.80 -41.37
C GLN A 71 1.38 -22.18 -41.82
N GLU A 72 2.27 -23.04 -42.35
CA GLU A 72 1.93 -24.34 -42.97
C GLU A 72 1.28 -25.35 -42.01
N TRP A 73 1.30 -25.06 -40.71
CA TRP A 73 0.67 -25.87 -39.68
C TRP A 73 -0.85 -25.66 -39.58
N ILE A 74 -1.40 -24.61 -40.21
CA ILE A 74 -2.84 -24.43 -40.44
C ILE A 74 -3.20 -24.66 -41.90
N ALA A 75 -4.40 -25.18 -42.13
CA ALA A 75 -5.00 -25.30 -43.45
C ALA A 75 -6.48 -24.86 -43.38
N LEU A 76 -6.85 -23.96 -44.28
CA LEU A 76 -8.24 -23.50 -44.40
C LEU A 76 -8.99 -24.39 -45.38
N ASP A 77 -10.24 -24.72 -45.07
CA ASP A 77 -11.14 -25.46 -45.96
C ASP A 77 -11.46 -24.69 -47.25
N LYS A 78 -11.42 -23.35 -47.17
CA LYS A 78 -11.63 -22.42 -48.29
C LYS A 78 -10.90 -21.08 -48.08
N TRP A 79 -10.65 -20.38 -49.18
CA TRP A 79 -9.95 -19.09 -49.18
C TRP A 79 -10.82 -17.91 -49.64
N GLU A 80 -12.09 -18.16 -49.90
CA GLU A 80 -13.09 -17.18 -50.35
C GLU A 80 -14.48 -17.56 -49.85
N GLY A 81 -15.35 -16.57 -49.72
CA GLY A 81 -16.75 -16.76 -49.29
C GLY A 81 -17.64 -15.60 -49.72
N ASN A 82 -18.96 -15.74 -49.52
CA ASN A 82 -19.92 -14.71 -49.85
C ASN A 82 -21.12 -14.75 -48.90
N GLY A 83 -21.31 -13.67 -48.14
CA GLY A 83 -22.26 -13.62 -47.05
C GLY A 83 -21.75 -14.28 -45.76
N ASP A 84 -22.63 -14.40 -44.76
CA ASP A 84 -22.34 -15.10 -43.52
C ASP A 84 -21.94 -16.55 -43.78
N ASP A 85 -20.84 -16.98 -43.16
CA ASP A 85 -20.23 -18.27 -43.43
C ASP A 85 -19.48 -18.78 -42.19
N THR A 86 -18.91 -19.98 -42.28
CA THR A 86 -17.98 -20.54 -41.30
C THR A 86 -16.76 -21.05 -42.02
N LEU A 87 -15.59 -20.54 -41.62
CA LEU A 87 -14.28 -20.97 -42.08
C LEU A 87 -13.77 -22.08 -41.14
N TYR A 88 -13.43 -23.24 -41.66
CA TYR A 88 -12.84 -24.32 -40.87
C TYR A 88 -11.32 -24.28 -41.06
N VAL A 89 -10.61 -24.11 -39.95
CA VAL A 89 -9.16 -24.14 -39.92
C VAL A 89 -8.72 -25.45 -39.29
N GLU A 90 -8.18 -26.35 -40.11
CA GLU A 90 -7.46 -27.53 -39.63
C GLU A 90 -6.08 -27.10 -39.14
N TYR A 91 -5.64 -27.66 -38.02
CA TYR A 91 -4.33 -27.41 -37.45
C TYR A 91 -3.63 -28.71 -37.05
N THR A 92 -2.32 -28.76 -37.32
CA THR A 92 -1.47 -29.91 -37.02
C THR A 92 -1.07 -29.96 -35.55
N PHE A 93 -0.57 -31.11 -35.09
CA PHE A 93 -0.03 -31.29 -33.74
C PHE A 93 1.14 -30.32 -33.48
N ASN A 94 1.18 -29.72 -32.30
CA ASN A 94 2.26 -28.86 -31.84
C ASN A 94 3.05 -29.55 -30.73
N GLU A 95 4.19 -30.14 -31.08
CA GLU A 95 5.10 -30.78 -30.12
C GLU A 95 6.06 -29.81 -29.44
N GLU A 96 6.06 -28.54 -29.84
CA GLU A 96 7.00 -27.51 -29.37
C GLU A 96 6.31 -26.52 -28.39
N PHE A 97 6.83 -25.28 -28.34
CA PHE A 97 6.28 -24.15 -27.60
C PHE A 97 5.00 -23.61 -28.24
N LYS A 98 4.33 -22.67 -27.56
CA LYS A 98 3.13 -22.02 -28.10
C LYS A 98 3.43 -21.33 -29.42
N ARG A 99 2.49 -21.41 -30.36
CA ARG A 99 2.57 -20.79 -31.69
C ARG A 99 1.26 -20.14 -32.09
N MET A 100 1.32 -19.18 -33.01
CA MET A 100 0.11 -18.56 -33.57
C MET A 100 0.24 -18.30 -35.08
N ALA A 101 -0.91 -18.28 -35.74
CA ALA A 101 -1.05 -17.98 -37.15
C ALA A 101 -2.14 -16.93 -37.30
N GLY A 102 -1.85 -15.90 -38.10
CA GLY A 102 -2.78 -14.82 -38.40
C GLY A 102 -3.33 -14.96 -39.81
N ILE A 103 -4.64 -14.84 -39.96
CA ILE A 103 -5.33 -14.70 -41.23
C ILE A 103 -6.03 -13.35 -41.31
N VAL A 104 -6.23 -12.82 -42.51
CA VAL A 104 -6.92 -11.56 -42.79
C VAL A 104 -8.12 -11.85 -43.68
N LEU A 105 -9.31 -11.53 -43.21
CA LEU A 105 -10.51 -11.47 -44.04
C LEU A 105 -10.50 -10.15 -44.81
N CYS A 106 -10.51 -10.23 -46.13
CA CYS A 106 -10.47 -9.08 -47.04
C CYS A 106 -11.78 -8.96 -47.81
N SER A 107 -12.44 -7.80 -47.70
CA SER A 107 -13.65 -7.50 -48.47
C SER A 107 -13.30 -7.37 -49.96
N ASP A 108 -14.10 -7.99 -50.83
CA ASP A 108 -14.02 -7.77 -52.29
C ASP A 108 -14.93 -6.62 -52.75
N VAL A 109 -15.72 -6.07 -51.82
CA VAL A 109 -16.74 -5.05 -52.08
C VAL A 109 -16.24 -3.66 -51.71
N ASP A 110 -15.34 -3.56 -50.73
CA ASP A 110 -14.73 -2.32 -50.25
C ASP A 110 -13.33 -2.57 -49.64
N GLU A 111 -12.73 -1.56 -49.00
CA GLU A 111 -11.36 -1.63 -48.47
C GLU A 111 -11.24 -2.28 -47.08
N ARG A 112 -12.31 -2.92 -46.56
CA ARG A 112 -12.30 -3.47 -45.20
C ARG A 112 -11.44 -4.73 -45.11
N ARG A 113 -10.71 -4.80 -44.00
CA ARG A 113 -9.87 -5.94 -43.64
C ARG A 113 -10.06 -6.26 -42.17
N ASP A 114 -10.14 -7.54 -41.83
CA ASP A 114 -10.23 -8.01 -40.45
C ASP A 114 -9.21 -9.10 -40.15
N THR A 115 -8.36 -8.90 -39.14
CA THR A 115 -7.29 -9.84 -38.78
C THR A 115 -7.71 -10.74 -37.62
N ILE A 116 -7.50 -12.04 -37.78
CA ILE A 116 -7.86 -13.09 -36.82
C ILE A 116 -6.63 -13.94 -36.54
N TYR A 117 -6.41 -14.27 -35.26
CA TYR A 117 -5.32 -15.11 -34.81
C TYR A 117 -5.83 -16.46 -34.29
N ILE A 118 -5.25 -17.53 -34.83
CA ILE A 118 -5.39 -18.89 -34.32
C ILE A 118 -4.18 -19.14 -33.41
N LYS A 119 -4.43 -19.28 -32.11
CA LYS A 119 -3.40 -19.42 -31.07
C LYS A 119 -3.39 -20.86 -30.57
N GLN A 120 -2.34 -21.62 -30.89
CA GLN A 120 -2.21 -23.01 -30.51
C GLN A 120 -1.29 -23.18 -29.29
N LYS A 121 -1.75 -23.91 -28.27
CA LYS A 121 -0.92 -24.28 -27.12
C LYS A 121 0.27 -25.17 -27.56
N GLY A 122 1.38 -25.08 -26.84
CA GLY A 122 2.51 -26.01 -27.00
C GLY A 122 2.31 -27.29 -26.19
N LEU A 123 3.02 -28.36 -26.53
CA LEU A 123 3.20 -29.51 -25.64
C LEU A 123 4.19 -29.19 -24.52
N ILE A 124 5.12 -28.26 -24.77
CA ILE A 124 6.21 -27.89 -23.88
C ILE A 124 5.97 -26.46 -23.37
N GLU A 125 6.14 -26.26 -22.06
CA GLU A 125 6.25 -24.92 -21.46
C GLU A 125 7.73 -24.53 -21.34
N ALA A 126 8.07 -23.29 -21.71
CA ALA A 126 9.44 -22.79 -21.67
C ALA A 126 9.96 -22.72 -20.23
N GLU A 127 11.15 -23.29 -20.00
CA GLU A 127 11.84 -23.27 -18.72
C GLU A 127 13.25 -22.72 -18.91
N LEU A 128 13.62 -21.74 -18.08
CA LEU A 128 14.96 -21.17 -18.01
C LEU A 128 15.18 -20.64 -16.58
N SER A 129 16.12 -21.23 -15.84
CA SER A 129 16.43 -20.81 -14.46
C SER A 129 17.88 -21.09 -14.08
N LEU A 130 18.42 -20.24 -13.21
CA LEU A 130 19.79 -20.30 -12.72
C LEU A 130 19.79 -20.18 -11.19
N GLN A 131 20.52 -21.06 -10.50
CA GLN A 131 20.51 -21.10 -9.02
C GLN A 131 21.20 -19.88 -8.38
N ASN A 132 22.29 -19.40 -9.00
CA ASN A 132 23.01 -18.20 -8.59
C ASN A 132 23.08 -17.26 -9.80
N SER A 133 22.41 -16.12 -9.71
CA SER A 133 22.40 -15.10 -10.77
C SER A 133 23.76 -14.45 -10.97
N SER A 134 24.75 -14.67 -10.09
CA SER A 134 26.12 -14.20 -10.26
C SER A 134 27.08 -15.32 -10.67
N VAL A 135 27.93 -15.04 -11.65
CA VAL A 135 28.99 -15.96 -12.10
C VAL A 135 30.35 -15.29 -11.96
N ILE A 136 31.29 -15.95 -11.29
CA ILE A 136 32.61 -15.40 -10.99
C ILE A 136 33.69 -16.13 -11.79
N ALA A 137 34.28 -15.44 -12.76
CA ALA A 137 35.39 -15.92 -13.56
C ALA A 137 36.76 -15.63 -12.94
N ALA A 138 37.76 -16.40 -13.38
CA ALA A 138 39.16 -16.16 -13.02
C ALA A 138 39.69 -14.89 -13.70
N GLY A 139 40.57 -14.17 -12.99
CA GLY A 139 41.21 -12.95 -13.49
C GLY A 139 42.10 -13.21 -14.69
N LYS A 140 42.78 -14.36 -14.72
CA LYS A 140 43.59 -14.80 -15.88
C LYS A 140 42.80 -15.07 -17.18
N GLY A 141 41.46 -15.04 -17.14
CA GLY A 141 40.60 -15.39 -18.27
C GLY A 141 40.45 -16.90 -18.49
N GLY A 142 39.72 -17.26 -19.54
CA GLY A 142 39.41 -18.64 -19.91
C GLY A 142 37.92 -18.97 -19.80
N VAL A 143 37.63 -20.27 -19.68
CA VAL A 143 36.28 -20.83 -19.64
C VAL A 143 35.77 -20.86 -18.20
N THR A 144 34.53 -20.40 -17.99
CA THR A 144 33.78 -20.53 -16.73
C THR A 144 32.45 -21.22 -17.03
N GLU A 145 32.15 -22.29 -16.30
CA GLU A 145 30.95 -23.11 -16.50
C GLU A 145 30.14 -23.15 -15.21
N VAL A 146 28.82 -22.98 -15.32
CA VAL A 146 27.88 -23.11 -14.21
C VAL A 146 26.64 -23.91 -14.66
N PRO A 147 26.03 -24.70 -13.77
CA PRO A 147 24.81 -25.43 -14.11
C PRO A 147 23.65 -24.45 -14.31
N VAL A 148 22.85 -24.68 -15.35
CA VAL A 148 21.62 -23.91 -15.65
C VAL A 148 20.51 -24.89 -16.01
N LYS A 149 19.27 -24.58 -15.65
CA LYS A 149 18.13 -25.41 -16.04
C LYS A 149 17.43 -24.79 -17.24
N SER A 150 17.36 -25.49 -18.36
CA SER A 150 16.58 -25.05 -19.52
C SER A 150 16.14 -26.18 -20.44
N ASN A 151 14.96 -26.04 -21.05
CA ASN A 151 14.50 -26.89 -22.15
C ASN A 151 14.46 -26.16 -23.51
N ILE A 152 15.03 -24.95 -23.58
CA ILE A 152 14.96 -24.08 -24.74
C ILE A 152 16.26 -24.24 -25.53
N PRO A 153 16.19 -24.54 -26.85
CA PRO A 153 17.37 -24.53 -27.71
C PRO A 153 18.08 -23.18 -27.68
N PHE A 154 19.40 -23.17 -27.59
CA PHE A 154 20.18 -21.93 -27.52
C PHE A 154 19.97 -21.05 -28.77
N GLU A 155 19.75 -21.64 -29.96
CA GLU A 155 19.45 -20.89 -31.17
C GLU A 155 18.14 -20.09 -31.13
N TYR A 156 17.24 -20.37 -30.18
CA TYR A 156 15.99 -19.62 -29.99
C TYR A 156 16.16 -18.49 -28.97
N MET A 157 17.31 -18.39 -28.31
CA MET A 157 17.54 -17.40 -27.28
C MET A 157 18.14 -16.12 -27.87
N ASP A 158 17.64 -14.99 -27.38
CA ASP A 158 18.31 -13.71 -27.49
C ASP A 158 19.32 -13.57 -26.34
N VAL A 159 20.57 -13.22 -26.69
CA VAL A 159 21.64 -12.97 -25.72
C VAL A 159 22.08 -11.52 -25.80
N ASN A 160 22.04 -10.81 -24.68
CA ASN A 160 22.47 -9.42 -24.57
C ASN A 160 23.54 -9.28 -23.48
N ILE A 161 24.70 -8.69 -23.83
CA ILE A 161 25.80 -8.42 -22.90
C ILE A 161 25.92 -6.91 -22.73
N ALA A 162 25.77 -6.44 -21.49
CA ALA A 162 25.95 -5.04 -21.11
C ALA A 162 27.15 -4.92 -20.15
N TYR A 163 28.22 -4.28 -20.60
CA TYR A 163 29.41 -4.04 -19.78
C TYR A 163 29.21 -2.84 -18.84
N THR A 164 29.66 -2.97 -17.59
CA THR A 164 29.49 -1.88 -16.60
C THR A 164 30.38 -0.67 -16.89
N ASP A 165 31.57 -0.88 -17.45
CA ASP A 165 32.48 0.18 -17.89
C ASP A 165 32.77 -0.01 -19.38
N GLU A 166 32.14 0.80 -20.24
CA GLU A 166 32.35 0.75 -21.69
C GLU A 166 33.82 1.00 -22.08
N ALA A 167 34.60 1.71 -21.25
CA ALA A 167 36.02 1.94 -21.50
C ALA A 167 36.87 0.65 -21.34
N SER A 168 36.33 -0.37 -20.67
CA SER A 168 36.98 -1.68 -20.52
C SER A 168 36.98 -2.52 -21.82
N GLY A 169 36.19 -2.13 -22.82
CA GLY A 169 36.00 -2.86 -24.07
C GLY A 169 35.27 -4.19 -23.90
N GLU A 170 35.12 -4.93 -25.00
CA GLU A 170 34.49 -6.25 -25.00
C GLU A 170 35.49 -7.31 -24.53
N TRP A 171 35.21 -7.98 -23.41
CA TRP A 171 36.11 -8.98 -22.80
C TRP A 171 35.47 -10.34 -22.57
N ILE A 172 34.16 -10.48 -22.79
CA ILE A 172 33.45 -11.75 -22.87
C ILE A 172 33.45 -12.17 -24.34
N SER A 173 34.18 -13.23 -24.66
CA SER A 173 34.33 -13.75 -26.03
C SER A 173 33.20 -14.71 -26.42
N ALA A 174 32.55 -15.36 -25.45
CA ALA A 174 31.38 -16.20 -25.68
C ALA A 174 30.52 -16.27 -24.41
N ALA A 175 29.20 -16.38 -24.59
CA ALA A 175 28.21 -16.62 -23.55
C ALA A 175 27.13 -17.54 -24.14
N VAL A 176 27.18 -18.83 -23.80
CA VAL A 176 26.34 -19.86 -24.44
C VAL A 176 25.74 -20.82 -23.41
N ILE A 177 24.59 -21.41 -23.74
CA ILE A 177 24.00 -22.50 -22.95
C ILE A 177 24.17 -23.80 -23.74
N ASP A 178 25.02 -24.67 -23.24
CA ASP A 178 25.30 -25.99 -23.81
C ASP A 178 24.30 -27.01 -23.23
N PRO A 179 23.59 -27.80 -24.07
CA PRO A 179 22.59 -28.77 -23.60
C PRO A 179 23.22 -29.95 -22.85
N ASP A 180 22.43 -30.65 -22.01
CA ASP A 180 22.88 -31.88 -21.36
C ASP A 180 23.22 -32.94 -22.42
N PRO A 181 24.45 -33.50 -22.45
CA PRO A 181 24.81 -34.56 -23.39
C PRO A 181 23.98 -35.85 -23.22
N TYR A 182 23.28 -36.03 -22.09
CA TYR A 182 22.43 -37.19 -21.80
C TYR A 182 20.93 -36.91 -21.94
N GLY A 183 20.55 -35.69 -22.34
CA GLY A 183 19.16 -35.25 -22.47
C GLY A 183 18.51 -34.86 -21.13
N GLY A 184 17.48 -34.01 -21.21
CA GLY A 184 16.83 -33.40 -20.05
C GLY A 184 17.11 -31.89 -19.97
N ASN A 185 16.65 -31.26 -18.89
CA ASN A 185 16.71 -29.79 -18.76
C ASN A 185 17.96 -29.30 -18.02
N SER A 186 18.95 -30.16 -17.76
CA SER A 186 20.16 -29.82 -16.99
C SER A 186 21.30 -29.37 -17.90
N CYS A 187 21.24 -28.14 -18.36
CA CYS A 187 22.23 -27.55 -19.26
C CYS A 187 23.45 -26.97 -18.50
N THR A 188 24.47 -26.58 -19.26
CA THR A 188 25.66 -25.87 -18.75
C THR A 188 25.73 -24.48 -19.39
N LEU A 189 25.68 -23.44 -18.56
CA LEU A 189 25.96 -22.08 -18.98
C LEU A 189 27.47 -21.85 -18.98
N ARG A 190 28.02 -21.49 -20.15
CA ARG A 190 29.45 -21.37 -20.39
C ARG A 190 29.82 -19.97 -20.87
N PHE A 191 30.80 -19.39 -20.21
CA PHE A 191 31.40 -18.11 -20.58
C PHE A 191 32.86 -18.27 -20.94
N GLU A 192 33.30 -17.58 -22.00
CA GLU A 192 34.70 -17.44 -22.35
C GLU A 192 35.14 -16.00 -22.18
N THR A 193 36.29 -15.78 -21.53
CA THR A 193 36.78 -14.43 -21.21
C THR A 193 38.26 -14.28 -21.53
N VAL A 194 38.66 -13.05 -21.91
CA VAL A 194 40.08 -12.67 -21.93
C VAL A 194 40.58 -12.34 -20.52
N ALA A 195 41.89 -12.33 -20.32
CA ALA A 195 42.48 -11.95 -19.02
C ALA A 195 42.11 -10.50 -18.64
N ASN A 196 41.84 -10.28 -17.35
CA ASN A 196 41.73 -8.94 -16.77
C ASN A 196 43.15 -8.41 -16.49
N PRO A 197 43.58 -7.30 -17.11
CA PRO A 197 44.93 -6.76 -16.93
C PRO A 197 45.10 -5.95 -15.62
N GLU A 198 44.01 -5.64 -14.92
CA GLU A 198 44.03 -4.74 -13.75
C GLU A 198 44.40 -5.49 -12.46
N PRO A 199 45.38 -5.04 -11.67
CA PRO A 199 45.85 -5.75 -10.47
C PRO A 199 44.94 -5.61 -9.25
N VAL A 200 44.07 -4.62 -9.23
CA VAL A 200 43.20 -4.34 -8.08
C VAL A 200 41.72 -4.34 -8.49
N ARG A 201 41.40 -3.82 -9.67
CA ARG A 201 40.04 -3.61 -10.15
C ARG A 201 39.43 -4.88 -10.78
N PRO A 202 38.43 -5.53 -10.14
CA PRO A 202 37.58 -6.49 -10.83
C PRO A 202 36.73 -5.77 -11.88
N ARG A 203 36.18 -6.52 -12.84
CA ARG A 203 35.29 -5.98 -13.88
C ARG A 203 34.01 -6.80 -13.99
N THR A 204 32.91 -6.13 -14.32
CA THR A 204 31.55 -6.68 -14.28
C THR A 204 30.80 -6.46 -15.59
N ALA A 205 29.88 -7.37 -15.90
CA ALA A 205 28.93 -7.26 -16.99
C ALA A 205 27.59 -7.90 -16.60
N SER A 206 26.49 -7.39 -17.14
CA SER A 206 25.18 -8.02 -17.10
C SER A 206 24.97 -8.82 -18.39
N VAL A 207 24.62 -10.11 -18.28
CA VAL A 207 24.33 -10.96 -19.45
C VAL A 207 22.91 -11.51 -19.35
N SER A 208 22.04 -11.10 -20.26
CA SER A 208 20.66 -11.57 -20.34
C SER A 208 20.53 -12.68 -21.37
N PHE A 209 19.85 -13.77 -21.00
CA PHE A 209 19.37 -14.80 -21.91
C PHE A 209 17.85 -14.79 -21.87
N SER A 210 17.19 -14.63 -23.01
CA SER A 210 15.73 -14.57 -23.08
C SER A 210 15.18 -15.35 -24.26
N PHE A 211 13.98 -15.88 -24.10
CA PHE A 211 13.19 -16.54 -25.14
C PHE A 211 11.77 -15.98 -25.11
N THR A 212 11.21 -15.70 -26.28
CA THR A 212 9.82 -15.28 -26.44
C THR A 212 9.11 -16.27 -27.33
N ASP A 213 8.01 -16.84 -26.83
CA ASP A 213 7.23 -17.83 -27.57
C ASP A 213 6.36 -17.17 -28.65
N GLY A 214 5.68 -18.00 -29.45
CA GLY A 214 4.83 -17.52 -30.52
C GLY A 214 3.55 -16.81 -30.05
N TRP A 215 3.28 -16.68 -28.75
CA TRP A 215 2.19 -15.86 -28.21
C TRP A 215 2.69 -14.51 -27.64
N GLY A 216 4.01 -14.32 -27.55
CA GLY A 216 4.63 -13.16 -26.94
C GLY A 216 4.92 -13.33 -25.45
N ASP A 217 4.76 -14.53 -24.88
CA ASP A 217 5.18 -14.80 -23.51
C ASP A 217 6.70 -14.99 -23.46
N SER A 218 7.37 -14.37 -22.50
CA SER A 218 8.84 -14.43 -22.39
C SER A 218 9.31 -15.09 -21.10
N VAL A 219 10.41 -15.83 -21.18
CA VAL A 219 11.22 -16.26 -20.03
C VAL A 219 12.64 -15.71 -20.19
N ALA A 220 13.26 -15.29 -19.08
CA ALA A 220 14.59 -14.72 -19.11
C ALA A 220 15.37 -15.01 -17.82
N ILE A 221 16.69 -15.11 -17.94
CA ILE A 221 17.62 -15.02 -16.81
C ILE A 221 18.57 -13.85 -17.04
N LEU A 222 18.88 -13.12 -15.96
CA LEU A 222 19.91 -12.09 -15.94
C LEU A 222 21.09 -12.59 -15.10
N VAL A 223 22.27 -12.61 -15.72
CA VAL A 223 23.52 -13.07 -15.11
C VAL A 223 24.41 -11.87 -14.82
N ASN A 224 24.68 -11.63 -13.54
CA ASN A 224 25.71 -10.70 -13.08
C ASN A 224 27.09 -11.39 -13.20
N PHE A 225 27.77 -11.16 -14.30
CA PHE A 225 29.05 -11.78 -14.60
C PHE A 225 30.21 -10.94 -14.08
N VAL A 226 31.02 -11.50 -13.18
CA VAL A 226 32.13 -10.82 -12.52
C VAL A 226 33.44 -11.52 -12.88
N GLN A 227 34.43 -10.77 -13.33
CA GLN A 227 35.78 -11.28 -13.49
C GLN A 227 36.69 -10.66 -12.44
N ARG A 228 37.43 -11.53 -11.72
CA ARG A 228 38.44 -11.13 -10.75
C ARG A 228 39.50 -10.21 -11.38
N ASN A 229 40.20 -9.45 -10.53
CA ASN A 229 41.39 -8.71 -10.94
C ASN A 229 42.54 -9.69 -11.30
N SER A 230 43.65 -9.19 -11.85
CA SER A 230 44.77 -10.02 -12.32
C SER A 230 45.47 -10.80 -11.20
N GLU A 231 45.29 -10.39 -9.94
CA GLU A 231 45.78 -11.06 -8.74
C GLU A 231 44.72 -11.98 -8.10
N GLU A 232 43.65 -12.30 -8.83
CA GLU A 232 42.52 -13.15 -8.42
C GLU A 232 41.72 -12.60 -7.21
N GLY A 233 41.76 -11.29 -6.99
CA GLY A 233 40.95 -10.57 -6.00
C GLY A 233 39.60 -10.08 -6.56
N LEU A 234 38.59 -10.05 -5.69
CA LEU A 234 37.28 -9.38 -5.93
C LEU A 234 37.11 -8.13 -5.06
N GLY A 235 37.68 -8.15 -3.86
CA GLY A 235 37.48 -7.15 -2.83
C GLY A 235 37.57 -7.81 -1.45
N GLU A 236 37.63 -6.98 -0.41
CA GLU A 236 37.67 -7.44 0.97
C GLU A 236 36.26 -7.58 1.52
N VAL A 237 35.88 -8.78 1.97
CA VAL A 237 34.60 -8.99 2.66
C VAL A 237 34.69 -8.40 4.07
N MET A 238 33.81 -7.46 4.37
CA MET A 238 33.79 -6.75 5.65
C MET A 238 32.52 -7.02 6.44
N SER A 239 32.66 -7.01 7.78
CA SER A 239 31.49 -7.00 8.68
C SER A 239 30.72 -5.68 8.56
N PHE A 240 29.43 -5.69 8.92
CA PHE A 240 28.59 -4.49 8.98
C PHE A 240 29.24 -3.42 9.85
N LYS A 241 29.67 -3.78 11.05
CA LYS A 241 30.43 -2.88 11.93
C LYS A 241 31.65 -2.26 11.26
N ALA A 242 32.49 -3.06 10.59
CA ALA A 242 33.68 -2.55 9.91
C ALA A 242 33.33 -1.60 8.76
N LEU A 243 32.25 -1.87 8.02
CA LEU A 243 31.76 -0.97 6.97
C LEU A 243 31.29 0.35 7.55
N LYS A 244 30.49 0.30 8.62
CA LYS A 244 29.99 1.50 9.32
C LYS A 244 31.13 2.33 9.88
N ASP A 245 32.05 1.72 10.64
CA ASP A 245 33.16 2.41 11.30
C ASP A 245 34.12 3.09 10.31
N ASN A 246 34.35 2.50 9.13
CA ASN A 246 35.37 2.96 8.19
C ASN A 246 34.83 3.73 6.97
N TYR A 247 33.58 3.49 6.55
CA TYR A 247 33.06 3.97 5.26
C TYR A 247 31.79 4.83 5.34
N SER A 248 31.19 5.04 6.52
CA SER A 248 30.02 5.92 6.68
C SER A 248 30.35 7.43 6.65
N THR A 249 31.17 7.84 5.68
CA THR A 249 31.71 9.21 5.58
C THR A 249 30.86 10.15 4.73
N GLY A 250 29.76 9.64 4.13
CA GLY A 250 28.93 10.38 3.17
C GLY A 250 29.65 10.66 1.83
N LYS A 251 30.74 9.95 1.54
CA LYS A 251 31.51 10.07 0.29
C LYS A 251 31.56 8.72 -0.45
N PRO A 252 31.78 8.74 -1.78
CA PRO A 252 31.99 7.52 -2.55
C PRO A 252 33.15 6.68 -2.00
N ILE A 253 32.93 5.36 -1.93
CA ILE A 253 33.95 4.39 -1.50
C ILE A 253 34.89 4.11 -2.67
N GLU A 254 36.18 4.42 -2.51
CA GLU A 254 37.22 4.14 -3.51
C GLU A 254 37.80 2.72 -3.40
N ASP A 255 37.64 2.09 -2.24
CA ASP A 255 38.14 0.73 -1.99
C ASP A 255 37.21 -0.33 -2.59
N TYR A 256 37.76 -1.50 -2.89
CA TYR A 256 36.98 -2.67 -3.31
C TYR A 256 36.60 -3.48 -2.07
N VAL A 257 35.52 -3.09 -1.41
CA VAL A 257 34.99 -3.77 -0.21
C VAL A 257 33.63 -4.40 -0.48
N ILE A 258 33.36 -5.52 0.17
CA ILE A 258 32.18 -6.35 -0.05
C ILE A 258 31.35 -6.44 1.22
N LEU A 259 30.07 -6.08 1.12
CA LEU A 259 29.03 -6.35 2.10
C LEU A 259 28.54 -7.79 1.93
N ASP A 260 28.59 -8.63 2.97
CA ASP A 260 27.95 -9.96 3.02
C ASP A 260 26.77 -9.92 3.98
N GLY A 261 25.56 -10.15 3.47
CA GLY A 261 24.33 -10.03 4.26
C GLY A 261 23.15 -10.79 3.68
N VAL A 262 22.02 -10.71 4.38
CA VAL A 262 20.76 -11.34 3.97
C VAL A 262 19.72 -10.26 3.71
N VAL A 263 19.06 -10.33 2.56
CA VAL A 263 17.96 -9.43 2.19
C VAL A 263 16.74 -9.80 3.01
N VAL A 264 16.12 -8.82 3.68
CA VAL A 264 14.91 -9.04 4.48
C VAL A 264 13.71 -8.23 4.02
N SER A 265 13.91 -7.30 3.09
CA SER A 265 12.83 -6.63 2.37
C SER A 265 12.17 -7.55 1.34
N ASN A 266 10.86 -7.39 1.16
CA ASN A 266 10.11 -7.99 0.06
C ASN A 266 9.61 -6.90 -0.91
N THR A 267 10.30 -6.72 -2.02
CA THR A 267 9.98 -5.72 -3.06
C THR A 267 8.58 -5.93 -3.68
N GLU A 268 8.10 -7.18 -3.75
CA GLU A 268 6.78 -7.48 -4.32
C GLU A 268 5.63 -7.02 -3.41
N SER A 269 5.88 -6.89 -2.11
CA SER A 269 4.87 -6.44 -1.15
C SER A 269 4.42 -5.00 -1.36
N GLY A 270 5.26 -4.18 -1.99
CA GLY A 270 5.09 -2.72 -2.06
C GLY A 270 5.29 -2.00 -0.73
N ASN A 271 5.77 -2.68 0.32
CA ASN A 271 5.88 -2.13 1.68
C ASN A 271 7.31 -2.04 2.23
N ALA A 272 8.33 -2.41 1.47
CA ALA A 272 9.71 -2.06 1.77
C ALA A 272 9.91 -0.56 1.50
N GLY A 273 10.55 0.20 2.38
CA GLY A 273 10.84 1.63 2.15
C GLY A 273 9.63 2.57 2.10
N GLU A 274 9.92 3.86 2.22
CA GLU A 274 8.95 4.92 2.02
C GLU A 274 8.78 5.26 0.54
N ASN A 275 7.52 5.48 0.13
CA ASN A 275 7.22 6.20 -1.10
C ASN A 275 7.11 7.69 -0.78
N GLU A 276 8.11 8.45 -1.19
CA GLU A 276 8.29 9.82 -0.72
C GLU A 276 7.23 10.75 -1.29
N GLN A 277 6.61 11.54 -0.41
CA GLN A 277 5.67 12.57 -0.81
C GLN A 277 6.42 13.88 -1.11
N THR A 278 6.64 14.18 -2.39
CA THR A 278 7.44 15.34 -2.84
C THR A 278 6.64 16.64 -2.87
N THR A 279 5.31 16.55 -2.98
CA THR A 279 4.39 17.69 -2.83
C THR A 279 3.12 17.27 -2.10
N THR A 280 2.22 18.20 -1.80
CA THR A 280 0.91 17.87 -1.21
C THR A 280 -0.01 17.00 -2.10
N SER A 281 0.39 16.69 -3.34
CA SER A 281 -0.36 15.82 -4.27
C SER A 281 0.49 14.97 -5.21
N VAL A 282 1.80 14.83 -4.96
CA VAL A 282 2.70 14.03 -5.79
C VAL A 282 3.52 13.13 -4.88
N ILE A 283 3.61 11.85 -5.25
CA ILE A 283 4.34 10.82 -4.53
C ILE A 283 5.26 10.11 -5.54
N ASP A 284 6.53 9.92 -5.17
CA ASP A 284 7.43 8.98 -5.84
C ASP A 284 7.11 7.56 -5.34
N TYR A 285 6.34 6.82 -6.14
CA TYR A 285 5.96 5.43 -5.82
C TYR A 285 7.09 4.42 -6.08
N SER A 286 8.22 4.84 -6.64
CA SER A 286 9.37 3.95 -6.90
C SER A 286 10.18 3.65 -5.64
N GLY A 287 10.06 4.46 -4.57
CA GLY A 287 10.83 4.31 -3.34
C GLY A 287 10.75 2.89 -2.76
N SER A 288 9.54 2.33 -2.75
CA SER A 288 9.31 0.96 -2.28
C SER A 288 9.82 -0.16 -3.18
N LYS A 289 10.07 0.16 -4.45
CA LYS A 289 10.69 -0.74 -5.42
C LYS A 289 12.22 -0.61 -5.43
N ARG A 290 12.78 0.52 -4.99
CA ARG A 290 14.22 0.75 -4.90
C ARG A 290 14.86 0.38 -3.55
N THR A 291 14.07 0.31 -2.48
CA THR A 291 14.59 0.08 -1.12
C THR A 291 14.81 -1.40 -0.85
N ILE A 292 16.02 -1.74 -0.40
CA ILE A 292 16.42 -3.08 0.00
C ILE A 292 16.90 -3.02 1.45
N TYR A 293 16.30 -3.80 2.34
CA TYR A 293 16.80 -3.94 3.71
C TYR A 293 17.71 -5.16 3.77
N ILE A 294 18.95 -4.97 4.22
CA ILE A 294 19.94 -6.04 4.36
C ILE A 294 20.37 -6.10 5.82
N GLN A 295 20.30 -7.28 6.41
CA GLN A 295 20.82 -7.54 7.75
C GLN A 295 22.09 -8.38 7.73
N SER A 296 22.88 -8.28 8.79
CA SER A 296 24.01 -9.17 9.01
C SER A 296 23.54 -10.64 9.12
N PRO A 297 24.38 -11.63 8.78
CA PRO A 297 23.98 -13.04 8.85
C PRO A 297 23.53 -13.52 10.24
N ASP A 298 23.99 -12.88 11.31
CA ASP A 298 23.57 -13.11 12.71
C ASP A 298 22.39 -12.23 13.17
N ALA A 299 21.83 -11.44 12.25
CA ALA A 299 20.74 -10.48 12.47
C ALA A 299 21.06 -9.37 13.47
N SER A 300 22.31 -9.17 13.92
CA SER A 300 22.62 -8.16 14.93
C SER A 300 22.54 -6.72 14.42
N GLU A 301 22.71 -6.50 13.13
CA GLU A 301 22.77 -5.17 12.52
C GLU A 301 22.06 -5.10 11.17
N GLY A 302 21.46 -3.96 10.86
CA GLY A 302 20.84 -3.68 9.55
C GLY A 302 21.48 -2.51 8.82
N ILE A 303 21.25 -2.47 7.50
CA ILE A 303 21.51 -1.34 6.60
C ILE A 303 20.44 -1.30 5.51
N ALA A 304 19.98 -0.11 5.14
CA ALA A 304 19.14 0.04 3.96
C ALA A 304 20.02 0.34 2.74
N VAL A 305 19.70 -0.25 1.60
CA VAL A 305 20.33 0.01 0.31
C VAL A 305 19.27 0.58 -0.60
N ILE A 306 19.56 1.75 -1.19
CA ILE A 306 18.66 2.46 -2.09
C ILE A 306 19.21 2.32 -3.50
N ALA A 307 18.53 1.52 -4.31
CA ALA A 307 18.86 1.31 -5.72
C ALA A 307 18.67 2.59 -6.53
N GLN A 308 19.50 2.80 -7.57
CA GLN A 308 19.38 3.97 -8.44
C GLN A 308 18.08 3.96 -9.26
N SER A 309 17.62 2.78 -9.67
CA SER A 309 16.37 2.58 -10.41
C SER A 309 15.61 1.35 -9.88
N GLU A 310 14.34 1.20 -10.27
CA GLU A 310 13.57 -0.01 -9.91
C GLU A 310 14.20 -1.27 -10.53
N ASP A 311 14.72 -1.15 -11.76
CA ASP A 311 15.37 -2.25 -12.50
C ASP A 311 16.68 -2.73 -11.85
N ASP A 312 17.29 -1.91 -10.99
CA ASP A 312 18.48 -2.27 -10.24
C ASP A 312 18.16 -3.17 -9.03
N ASN A 313 16.92 -3.18 -8.54
CA ASN A 313 16.51 -4.03 -7.43
C ASN A 313 15.91 -5.36 -7.92
N ASN A 314 16.78 -6.32 -8.20
CA ASN A 314 16.41 -7.69 -8.57
C ASN A 314 16.53 -8.69 -7.40
N LEU A 315 16.75 -8.20 -6.17
CA LEU A 315 16.98 -9.03 -5.00
C LEU A 315 15.66 -9.53 -4.40
N LYS A 316 15.63 -10.79 -3.95
CA LYS A 316 14.45 -11.40 -3.34
C LYS A 316 14.64 -11.55 -1.83
N GLN A 317 13.52 -11.56 -1.13
CA GLN A 317 13.51 -11.70 0.33
C GLN A 317 14.18 -13.03 0.73
N PHE A 318 15.06 -12.95 1.73
CA PHE A 318 15.90 -14.02 2.27
C PHE A 318 17.07 -14.46 1.40
N ASP A 319 17.30 -13.83 0.24
CA ASP A 319 18.52 -14.06 -0.51
C ASP A 319 19.75 -13.68 0.32
N ARG A 320 20.77 -14.55 0.31
CA ARG A 320 22.09 -14.19 0.80
C ARG A 320 22.88 -13.52 -0.33
N VAL A 321 23.36 -12.32 -0.08
CA VAL A 321 23.98 -11.47 -1.09
C VAL A 321 25.37 -11.02 -0.68
N GLN A 322 26.24 -10.89 -1.69
CA GLN A 322 27.49 -10.16 -1.58
C GLN A 322 27.48 -8.99 -2.54
N ILE A 323 27.71 -7.77 -2.03
CA ILE A 323 27.64 -6.52 -2.79
C ILE A 323 28.99 -5.81 -2.73
N LEU A 324 29.61 -5.58 -3.88
CA LEU A 324 30.83 -4.79 -4.03
C LEU A 324 30.48 -3.31 -3.98
N LEU A 325 30.91 -2.61 -2.93
CA LEU A 325 30.49 -1.24 -2.62
C LEU A 325 31.35 -0.14 -3.27
N HIS A 326 32.27 -0.48 -4.18
CA HIS A 326 33.09 0.50 -4.88
C HIS A 326 32.20 1.49 -5.65
N GLY A 327 32.39 2.80 -5.41
CA GLY A 327 31.59 3.89 -5.96
C GLY A 327 30.25 4.15 -5.26
N ALA A 328 29.81 3.27 -4.36
CA ALA A 328 28.64 3.52 -3.51
C ALA A 328 28.99 4.46 -2.36
N THR A 329 27.96 5.05 -1.73
CA THR A 329 28.12 5.95 -0.57
C THR A 329 27.31 5.42 0.59
N ILE A 330 27.92 5.31 1.78
CA ILE A 330 27.22 5.01 3.03
C ILE A 330 26.98 6.31 3.79
N ASN A 331 25.70 6.62 4.02
CA ASN A 331 25.25 7.76 4.83
C ASN A 331 24.87 7.25 6.22
N MET A 332 25.39 7.92 7.25
CA MET A 332 24.97 7.71 8.64
C MET A 332 23.98 8.82 9.02
N LEU A 333 22.87 8.43 9.62
CA LEU A 333 21.84 9.34 10.13
C LEU A 333 21.72 9.13 11.64
N GLU A 334 21.61 10.23 12.38
CA GLU A 334 21.52 10.22 13.85
C GLU A 334 20.07 10.32 14.34
N GLU A 335 19.86 9.93 15.60
CA GLU A 335 18.59 10.04 16.35
C GLU A 335 17.35 9.48 15.61
N PRO A 336 17.30 8.16 15.38
CA PRO A 336 18.23 7.10 15.80
C PRO A 336 19.39 6.87 14.82
N GLU A 337 20.48 6.30 15.34
CA GLU A 337 21.63 5.86 14.52
C GLU A 337 21.19 4.81 13.51
N ARG A 338 21.34 5.11 12.22
CA ARG A 338 21.02 4.20 11.11
C ARG A 338 21.86 4.50 9.88
N TYR A 339 21.91 3.55 8.95
CA TYR A 339 22.82 3.60 7.82
C TYR A 339 22.09 3.30 6.51
N GLU A 340 22.41 4.08 5.48
CA GLU A 340 21.80 3.98 4.16
C GLU A 340 22.89 4.00 3.08
N ILE A 341 22.87 3.01 2.18
CA ILE A 341 23.75 2.95 1.01
C ILE A 341 23.03 3.53 -0.19
N SER A 342 23.60 4.56 -0.80
CA SER A 342 23.15 5.12 -2.08
C SER A 342 24.12 4.79 -3.21
N GLY A 343 23.63 4.84 -4.45
CA GLY A 343 24.44 4.57 -5.65
C GLY A 343 24.46 3.10 -6.06
N PHE A 344 23.67 2.24 -5.40
CA PHE A 344 23.57 0.83 -5.72
C PHE A 344 22.99 0.59 -7.11
N THR A 345 23.64 -0.30 -7.87
CA THR A 345 23.14 -0.83 -9.14
C THR A 345 23.22 -2.34 -9.13
N LYS A 346 22.44 -3.02 -9.97
CA LYS A 346 22.44 -4.50 -10.03
C LYS A 346 23.82 -5.11 -10.33
N ASN A 347 24.69 -4.37 -11.02
CA ASN A 347 26.06 -4.80 -11.36
C ASN A 347 27.00 -4.89 -10.14
N MET A 348 26.62 -4.29 -9.00
CA MET A 348 27.41 -4.38 -7.77
C MET A 348 27.23 -5.74 -7.05
N VAL A 349 26.25 -6.55 -7.44
CA VAL A 349 25.97 -7.85 -6.82
C VAL A 349 26.92 -8.91 -7.37
N VAL A 350 27.84 -9.39 -6.54
CA VAL A 350 28.86 -10.39 -6.91
C VAL A 350 28.50 -11.81 -6.49
N SER A 351 27.50 -11.96 -5.61
CA SER A 351 26.88 -13.25 -5.28
C SER A 351 25.43 -13.02 -4.85
N GLN A 352 24.51 -13.88 -5.31
CA GLN A 352 23.13 -13.93 -4.84
C GLN A 352 22.70 -15.40 -4.77
N VAL A 353 22.49 -15.88 -3.55
CA VAL A 353 22.05 -17.26 -3.28
C VAL A 353 20.64 -17.21 -2.72
N ALA A 354 19.70 -17.85 -3.42
CA ALA A 354 18.32 -17.94 -2.98
C ALA A 354 18.21 -18.54 -1.57
N GLY A 355 17.42 -17.91 -0.72
CA GLY A 355 17.17 -18.35 0.65
C GLY A 355 15.69 -18.35 1.01
N SER A 356 15.41 -18.66 2.26
CA SER A 356 14.08 -18.81 2.83
C SER A 356 14.04 -18.28 4.27
N LYS A 357 12.83 -18.10 4.82
CA LYS A 357 12.65 -17.63 6.19
C LYS A 357 13.35 -18.51 7.24
N SER A 358 13.50 -19.82 6.98
CA SER A 358 14.23 -20.73 7.88
C SER A 358 15.74 -20.55 7.87
N ASP A 359 16.29 -19.82 6.89
CA ASP A 359 17.73 -19.59 6.76
C ASP A 359 18.23 -18.38 7.57
N ILE A 360 17.31 -17.54 8.10
CA ILE A 360 17.67 -16.40 8.94
C ILE A 360 17.51 -16.70 10.43
N PRO A 361 18.30 -16.05 11.31
CA PRO A 361 18.12 -16.16 12.75
C PRO A 361 16.74 -15.69 13.21
N VAL A 362 16.16 -16.40 14.17
CA VAL A 362 14.94 -15.96 14.86
C VAL A 362 15.29 -14.83 15.83
N LYS A 363 14.77 -13.63 15.57
CA LYS A 363 14.92 -12.46 16.45
C LYS A 363 13.56 -12.03 16.99
N GLU A 364 13.26 -12.44 18.22
CA GLU A 364 12.02 -12.06 18.92
C GLU A 364 12.29 -11.05 20.02
N LYS A 365 11.52 -9.96 20.06
CA LYS A 365 11.68 -8.86 21.02
C LYS A 365 10.34 -8.32 21.53
N TYR A 366 10.31 -7.72 22.70
CA TYR A 366 9.29 -6.76 23.11
C TYR A 366 9.66 -5.38 22.57
N MET A 367 8.70 -4.44 22.53
CA MET A 367 8.97 -3.11 21.96
C MET A 367 10.05 -2.34 22.74
N ASN A 368 10.07 -2.46 24.07
CA ASN A 368 11.11 -1.86 24.92
C ASN A 368 12.50 -2.54 24.84
N GLU A 369 12.62 -3.67 24.14
CA GLU A 369 13.89 -4.35 23.89
C GLU A 369 14.55 -3.91 22.56
N LEU A 370 13.86 -3.06 21.79
CA LEU A 370 14.37 -2.51 20.54
C LEU A 370 15.49 -1.50 20.80
N SER A 371 16.49 -1.50 19.92
CA SER A 371 17.58 -0.53 19.90
C SER A 371 17.86 -0.06 18.47
N ASP A 372 18.72 0.95 18.32
CA ASP A 372 19.12 1.48 17.01
C ASP A 372 19.77 0.40 16.13
N GLN A 373 20.38 -0.63 16.72
CA GLN A 373 20.94 -1.78 15.99
C GLN A 373 19.89 -2.65 15.29
N ASP A 374 18.63 -2.61 15.76
CA ASP A 374 17.54 -3.37 15.16
C ASP A 374 16.99 -2.71 13.89
N ILE A 375 17.29 -1.43 13.65
CA ILE A 375 16.85 -0.71 12.44
C ILE A 375 17.40 -1.41 11.20
N TYR A 376 16.51 -1.63 10.24
CA TYR A 376 16.72 -2.37 9.00
C TYR A 376 16.99 -3.88 9.18
N THR A 377 16.72 -4.44 10.37
CA THR A 377 16.70 -5.90 10.62
C THR A 377 15.28 -6.44 10.68
N TYR A 378 15.11 -7.72 10.35
CA TYR A 378 13.83 -8.41 10.49
C TYR A 378 13.62 -8.88 11.93
N VAL A 379 12.54 -8.42 12.55
CA VAL A 379 12.23 -8.67 13.96
C VAL A 379 10.79 -9.15 14.09
N THR A 380 10.56 -10.07 15.02
CA THR A 380 9.22 -10.46 15.46
C THR A 380 8.96 -9.83 16.83
N ILE A 381 8.01 -8.91 16.90
CA ILE A 381 7.55 -8.31 18.15
C ILE A 381 6.53 -9.24 18.80
N LYS A 382 6.78 -9.60 20.06
CA LYS A 382 5.99 -10.54 20.85
C LYS A 382 4.79 -9.86 21.50
N ASP A 383 3.76 -10.66 21.78
CA ASP A 383 2.60 -10.33 22.60
C ASP A 383 2.02 -8.95 22.24
N CYS A 384 1.74 -8.75 20.96
CA CYS A 384 1.26 -7.52 20.36
C CYS A 384 -0.23 -7.57 20.04
N GLU A 385 -0.84 -6.39 19.96
CA GLU A 385 -2.23 -6.18 19.56
C GLU A 385 -2.39 -4.99 18.62
N LEU A 386 -3.42 -5.07 17.77
CA LEU A 386 -3.96 -3.94 17.02
C LEU A 386 -5.18 -3.42 17.79
N PRO A 387 -5.03 -2.37 18.63
CA PRO A 387 -6.07 -2.01 19.59
C PRO A 387 -7.31 -1.40 18.95
N VAL A 388 -7.20 -0.80 17.76
CA VAL A 388 -8.35 -0.24 17.03
C VAL A 388 -9.00 -1.36 16.21
N ARG A 389 -10.10 -1.90 16.73
CA ARG A 389 -10.82 -3.05 16.16
C ARG A 389 -11.79 -2.65 15.03
N LYS A 390 -11.28 -1.98 14.00
CA LYS A 390 -12.08 -1.45 12.89
C LYS A 390 -11.23 -1.26 11.64
N GLY A 391 -11.82 -1.49 10.45
CA GLY A 391 -11.17 -1.24 9.17
C GLY A 391 -10.12 -2.27 8.75
N SER A 392 -9.38 -1.93 7.70
CA SER A 392 -8.24 -2.70 7.20
C SER A 392 -6.92 -2.26 7.86
N ILE A 393 -5.79 -2.81 7.42
CA ILE A 393 -4.45 -2.39 7.88
C ILE A 393 -4.05 -1.00 7.36
N CYS A 394 -4.77 -0.48 6.35
CA CYS A 394 -4.57 0.86 5.79
C CYS A 394 -5.94 1.54 5.53
N PRO A 395 -6.67 1.96 6.59
CA PRO A 395 -8.00 2.57 6.51
C PRO A 395 -7.91 4.04 6.09
N VAL A 396 -7.67 4.27 4.81
CA VAL A 396 -7.51 5.60 4.20
C VAL A 396 -8.66 5.91 3.24
N ASN A 397 -8.91 7.20 3.01
CA ASN A 397 -9.84 7.62 1.96
C ASN A 397 -9.20 7.41 0.58
N GLU A 398 -9.68 6.39 -0.14
CA GLU A 398 -9.16 6.04 -1.46
C GLU A 398 -9.40 7.13 -2.53
N GLY A 399 -10.37 8.02 -2.27
CA GLY A 399 -10.66 9.18 -3.10
C GLY A 399 -9.52 10.20 -3.10
N TYR A 400 -8.56 10.06 -2.19
CA TYR A 400 -7.38 10.93 -2.06
C TYR A 400 -6.06 10.16 -2.07
N SER A 401 -6.08 8.83 -2.22
CA SER A 401 -4.90 7.98 -2.27
C SER A 401 -4.52 7.64 -3.73
N ILE A 402 -3.63 6.66 -3.91
CA ILE A 402 -3.32 6.05 -5.20
C ILE A 402 -4.55 5.45 -5.91
N GLY A 403 -5.61 5.04 -5.20
CA GLY A 403 -6.80 4.40 -5.79
C GLY A 403 -7.56 5.26 -6.81
N THR A 404 -7.33 6.57 -6.79
CA THR A 404 -7.85 7.55 -7.75
C THR A 404 -6.77 8.41 -8.41
N GLY A 405 -5.49 8.11 -8.15
CA GLY A 405 -4.33 8.90 -8.60
C GLY A 405 -4.16 10.25 -7.89
N ALA A 406 -4.93 10.51 -6.82
CA ALA A 406 -4.93 11.79 -6.11
C ALA A 406 -3.67 12.00 -5.25
N SER A 407 -3.01 10.91 -4.84
CA SER A 407 -1.67 10.89 -4.26
C SER A 407 -1.45 11.87 -3.08
N ARG A 408 -2.42 11.95 -2.16
CA ARG A 408 -2.34 12.81 -0.96
C ARG A 408 -1.70 12.12 0.24
N ILE A 409 -1.60 10.78 0.22
CA ILE A 409 -1.02 9.97 1.28
C ILE A 409 -0.28 8.77 0.68
N SER A 410 0.96 8.55 1.11
CA SER A 410 1.82 7.45 0.61
C SER A 410 1.81 6.22 1.52
N LYS A 411 1.58 6.40 2.82
CA LYS A 411 1.56 5.35 3.84
C LYS A 411 0.62 5.69 4.99
N TYR A 412 0.22 4.67 5.75
CA TYR A 412 -0.57 4.83 6.98
C TYR A 412 0.16 4.18 8.18
N PRO A 413 0.30 4.89 9.31
CA PRO A 413 0.81 4.33 10.56
C PRO A 413 -0.32 3.73 11.42
N LEU A 414 -0.53 2.41 11.32
CA LEU A 414 -1.49 1.72 12.18
C LEU A 414 -0.91 1.54 13.59
N LEU A 415 -1.67 1.87 14.62
CA LEU A 415 -1.23 1.74 16.02
C LEU A 415 -1.08 0.26 16.42
N VAL A 416 0.01 -0.07 17.09
CA VAL A 416 0.30 -1.38 17.69
C VAL A 416 0.72 -1.17 19.14
N ARG A 417 0.35 -2.08 20.03
CA ARG A 417 0.82 -2.10 21.42
C ARG A 417 1.27 -3.49 21.84
N ASP A 418 2.16 -3.57 22.82
CA ASP A 418 2.58 -4.84 23.43
C ASP A 418 2.09 -5.01 24.88
N ILE A 419 2.35 -6.18 25.44
CA ILE A 419 1.95 -6.55 26.81
C ILE A 419 2.62 -5.70 27.91
N ASN A 420 3.73 -5.03 27.62
CA ASN A 420 4.43 -4.19 28.60
C ASN A 420 3.86 -2.76 28.66
N GLY A 421 2.89 -2.45 27.80
CA GLY A 421 2.28 -1.14 27.70
C GLY A 421 2.93 -0.23 26.68
N ASP A 422 4.01 -0.68 26.03
CA ASP A 422 4.67 0.05 24.97
C ASP A 422 3.79 0.08 23.72
N SER A 423 3.93 1.14 22.93
CA SER A 423 3.22 1.27 21.66
C SER A 423 4.12 1.84 20.57
N MET A 424 3.90 1.41 19.35
CA MET A 424 4.57 1.92 18.16
C MET A 424 3.60 1.89 16.97
N TYR A 425 4.06 2.37 15.82
CA TYR A 425 3.28 2.33 14.59
C TYR A 425 3.83 1.29 13.62
N MET A 426 2.91 0.59 12.96
CA MET A 426 3.18 -0.27 11.83
C MET A 426 2.85 0.48 10.54
N TYR A 427 3.87 0.69 9.69
CA TYR A 427 3.70 1.40 8.43
C TYR A 427 3.25 0.47 7.31
N THR A 428 2.20 0.91 6.61
CA THR A 428 1.70 0.27 5.39
C THR A 428 1.61 1.29 4.27
N ASN A 429 2.39 1.11 3.20
CA ASN A 429 2.29 1.95 1.99
C ASN A 429 0.94 1.74 1.28
N THR A 430 0.44 2.79 0.62
CA THR A 430 -0.80 2.72 -0.16
C THR A 430 -0.67 1.86 -1.43
N VAL A 431 0.56 1.53 -1.84
CA VAL A 431 0.82 0.56 -2.90
C VAL A 431 0.86 -0.90 -2.42
N CYS A 432 0.78 -1.14 -1.11
CA CYS A 432 0.85 -2.50 -0.59
C CYS A 432 -0.36 -3.31 -1.03
N VAL A 433 -0.10 -4.42 -1.72
CA VAL A 433 -1.11 -5.15 -2.51
C VAL A 433 -2.20 -5.83 -1.66
N TYR A 434 -1.88 -6.17 -0.41
CA TYR A 434 -2.80 -6.85 0.52
C TYR A 434 -3.34 -5.93 1.62
N ARG A 435 -3.13 -4.61 1.52
CA ARG A 435 -3.51 -3.66 2.60
C ARG A 435 -5.02 -3.53 2.85
N SER A 436 -5.84 -3.91 1.87
CA SER A 436 -7.29 -3.83 1.91
C SER A 436 -7.89 -4.88 0.98
N ASP A 437 -7.56 -6.16 1.14
CA ASP A 437 -8.05 -7.25 0.26
C ASP A 437 -9.41 -7.85 0.70
N GLY A 438 -10.09 -7.20 1.65
CA GLY A 438 -11.30 -7.71 2.31
C GLY A 438 -11.04 -8.38 3.65
N THR A 439 -9.77 -8.55 4.04
CA THR A 439 -9.43 -9.13 5.35
C THR A 439 -9.52 -8.07 6.44
N ARG A 440 -10.28 -8.36 7.51
CA ARG A 440 -10.32 -7.53 8.71
C ARG A 440 -9.06 -7.66 9.55
N LEU A 441 -8.81 -6.65 10.38
CA LEU A 441 -7.76 -6.74 11.40
C LEU A 441 -8.05 -7.89 12.40
N PRO A 442 -7.01 -8.62 12.88
CA PRO A 442 -7.12 -9.52 14.01
C PRO A 442 -7.49 -8.77 15.30
N TYR A 443 -8.27 -9.39 16.19
CA TYR A 443 -8.73 -8.75 17.44
C TYR A 443 -8.04 -9.26 18.71
N GLY A 444 -7.34 -10.39 18.66
CA GLY A 444 -6.59 -10.96 19.78
C GLY A 444 -5.11 -10.60 19.75
N SER A 445 -4.37 -11.01 20.79
CA SER A 445 -2.91 -10.83 20.79
C SER A 445 -2.22 -11.89 19.94
N GLY A 446 -1.00 -11.58 19.55
CA GLY A 446 -0.10 -12.55 18.96
C GLY A 446 1.27 -11.93 18.70
N LYS A 447 1.85 -12.21 17.54
CA LYS A 447 3.14 -11.63 17.14
C LYS A 447 2.98 -10.84 15.84
N ILE A 448 3.79 -9.80 15.70
CA ILE A 448 3.91 -9.05 14.45
C ILE A 448 5.37 -9.08 14.01
N SER A 449 5.62 -9.57 12.80
CA SER A 449 6.95 -9.58 12.19
C SER A 449 7.12 -8.46 11.17
N GLY A 450 8.36 -8.13 10.85
CA GLY A 450 8.66 -7.13 9.83
C GLY A 450 10.04 -6.51 10.04
N VAL A 451 10.34 -5.50 9.24
CA VAL A 451 11.60 -4.76 9.35
C VAL A 451 11.39 -3.53 10.23
N ILE A 452 12.26 -3.34 11.22
CA ILE A 452 12.24 -2.13 12.06
C ILE A 452 12.79 -0.96 11.25
N VAL A 453 12.12 0.17 11.29
CA VAL A 453 12.49 1.38 10.54
C VAL A 453 12.35 2.61 11.43
N HIS A 454 12.94 3.71 10.95
CA HIS A 454 12.68 5.04 11.47
C HIS A 454 12.29 5.94 10.31
N GLU A 455 11.01 6.30 10.23
CA GLU A 455 10.49 7.15 9.17
C GLU A 455 9.52 8.18 9.72
N ARG A 456 9.52 9.37 9.12
CA ARG A 456 8.67 10.49 9.54
C ARG A 456 7.27 10.34 8.95
N PHE A 457 6.29 10.89 9.66
CA PHE A 457 4.91 11.03 9.23
C PHE A 457 4.31 12.34 9.77
N SER A 458 4.63 13.42 9.07
CA SER A 458 4.31 14.80 9.44
C SER A 458 2.80 15.09 9.57
N ARG A 459 1.96 14.25 8.96
CA ARG A 459 0.48 14.32 9.06
C ARG A 459 -0.06 13.96 10.45
N PHE A 460 0.71 13.25 11.27
CA PHE A 460 0.35 12.95 12.66
C PHE A 460 0.90 14.00 13.62
N GLU A 461 2.17 14.38 13.46
CA GLU A 461 2.82 15.38 14.29
C GLU A 461 3.37 16.50 13.41
N TRP A 462 2.68 17.64 13.45
CA TRP A 462 3.07 18.86 12.77
C TRP A 462 3.24 19.99 13.78
N LYS A 463 4.23 20.84 13.54
CA LYS A 463 4.52 22.00 14.36
C LYS A 463 4.01 23.27 13.67
N ASP A 464 3.40 24.17 14.44
CA ASP A 464 2.95 25.45 13.91
C ASP A 464 4.09 26.28 13.30
N GLY A 465 3.81 26.91 12.17
CA GLY A 465 4.78 27.67 11.38
C GLY A 465 5.91 26.86 10.74
N ALA A 466 5.90 25.53 10.80
CA ALA A 466 6.93 24.70 10.15
C ALA A 466 6.84 24.76 8.62
N ASP A 467 7.99 24.82 7.96
CA ASP A 467 8.10 24.65 6.51
C ASP A 467 8.24 23.15 6.20
N PRO A 468 7.55 22.61 5.17
CA PRO A 468 7.79 21.24 4.70
C PRO A 468 9.26 20.90 4.43
N ALA A 469 10.08 21.87 4.01
CA ALA A 469 11.52 21.68 3.83
C ALA A 469 12.26 21.39 5.15
N ASP A 470 11.69 21.75 6.30
CA ASP A 470 12.28 21.49 7.62
C ASP A 470 12.21 19.99 7.98
N ILE A 471 11.40 19.19 7.28
CA ILE A 471 11.29 17.73 7.49
C ILE A 471 12.62 17.01 7.21
N GLU A 472 13.59 17.61 6.52
CA GLU A 472 14.91 17.00 6.36
C GLU A 472 15.85 17.30 7.55
N PHE A 473 15.64 18.39 8.27
CA PHE A 473 16.61 18.94 9.23
C PHE A 473 16.11 19.00 10.67
N ASP A 474 14.80 19.13 10.92
CA ASP A 474 14.21 19.16 12.26
C ASP A 474 13.83 17.75 12.72
N PRO A 475 14.59 17.09 13.62
CA PRO A 475 14.33 15.70 14.03
C PRO A 475 13.02 15.48 14.79
N THR A 476 12.30 16.55 15.14
CA THR A 476 11.02 16.48 15.84
C THR A 476 9.82 16.52 14.88
N LEU A 477 9.98 17.09 13.68
CA LEU A 477 8.87 17.28 12.74
C LEU A 477 8.49 15.95 12.09
N GLY A 478 7.24 15.53 12.27
CA GLY A 478 6.74 14.24 11.81
C GLY A 478 7.33 13.02 12.52
N ASN A 479 8.03 13.21 13.63
CA ASN A 479 8.49 12.09 14.44
C ASN A 479 7.33 11.53 15.27
N ILE A 480 6.90 10.30 14.96
CA ILE A 480 5.80 9.60 15.65
C ILE A 480 6.28 8.48 16.59
N GLY A 481 7.58 8.46 16.89
CA GLY A 481 8.22 7.43 17.71
C GLY A 481 9.62 7.10 17.20
N ARG A 482 10.47 6.55 18.08
CA ARG A 482 11.85 6.20 17.70
C ARG A 482 11.90 5.04 16.69
N TYR A 483 11.02 4.05 16.85
CA TYR A 483 10.97 2.85 16.01
C TYR A 483 9.56 2.62 15.48
N GLN A 484 9.48 2.14 14.24
CA GLN A 484 8.27 1.63 13.59
C GLN A 484 8.58 0.28 12.96
N ILE A 485 7.55 -0.45 12.53
CA ILE A 485 7.72 -1.73 11.84
C ILE A 485 7.02 -1.72 10.48
N ARG A 486 7.66 -2.33 9.48
CA ARG A 486 7.08 -2.60 8.16
C ARG A 486 6.97 -4.10 7.95
N HIS A 487 5.75 -4.61 7.93
CA HIS A 487 5.48 -5.97 7.50
C HIS A 487 5.90 -6.14 6.03
N GLN A 488 6.46 -7.30 5.69
CA GLN A 488 6.99 -7.63 4.36
C GLN A 488 6.09 -8.61 3.61
N CYS A 489 5.26 -9.37 4.32
CA CYS A 489 4.16 -10.15 3.75
C CYS A 489 2.93 -10.11 4.66
N LYS A 490 1.83 -10.71 4.21
CA LYS A 490 0.58 -10.74 4.98
C LYS A 490 0.71 -11.64 6.22
N GLU A 491 1.47 -12.72 6.09
CA GLU A 491 1.73 -13.72 7.14
C GLU A 491 2.53 -13.13 8.31
N ASP A 492 3.23 -12.02 8.10
CA ASP A 492 3.90 -11.28 9.17
C ASP A 492 2.94 -10.74 10.22
N VAL A 493 1.66 -10.56 9.87
CA VAL A 493 0.59 -10.10 10.78
C VAL A 493 -0.43 -11.23 10.98
N TRP A 494 -1.18 -11.61 9.95
CA TRP A 494 -2.31 -12.53 10.09
C TRP A 494 -1.91 -13.98 10.39
N GLY A 495 -0.69 -14.39 10.02
CA GLY A 495 -0.22 -15.75 10.30
C GLY A 495 0.15 -16.00 11.77
N GLN A 496 0.10 -14.96 12.61
CA GLN A 496 0.70 -14.97 13.95
C GLN A 496 -0.19 -14.32 15.02
N MET A 497 -1.38 -13.85 14.66
CA MET A 497 -2.30 -13.13 15.52
C MET A 497 -3.57 -13.93 15.80
N ASN A 498 -4.06 -13.91 17.04
CA ASN A 498 -5.37 -14.46 17.37
C ASN A 498 -6.50 -13.56 16.88
N ASP A 499 -7.68 -14.15 16.65
CA ASP A 499 -8.78 -13.46 15.98
C ASP A 499 -9.91 -13.00 16.91
N SER A 500 -9.84 -13.35 18.21
CA SER A 500 -10.80 -12.99 19.24
C SER A 500 -10.19 -12.07 20.29
N VAL A 501 -10.95 -11.07 20.73
CA VAL A 501 -10.58 -10.20 21.86
C VAL A 501 -10.43 -10.98 23.18
N GLU A 502 -10.98 -12.18 23.27
CA GLU A 502 -10.83 -13.03 24.45
C GLU A 502 -9.43 -13.63 24.56
N ASP A 503 -8.77 -13.84 23.42
CA ASP A 503 -7.40 -14.35 23.30
C ASP A 503 -6.36 -13.22 23.44
N SER A 504 -6.80 -12.03 23.84
CA SER A 504 -5.98 -10.85 24.14
C SER A 504 -5.32 -10.96 25.52
N PHE A 505 -4.08 -10.49 25.68
CA PHE A 505 -3.43 -10.26 26.98
C PHE A 505 -4.15 -9.19 27.80
N SER A 506 -4.95 -8.36 27.13
CA SER A 506 -5.78 -7.33 27.75
C SER A 506 -7.26 -7.69 27.76
N ALA A 507 -8.02 -7.03 28.62
CA ALA A 507 -9.47 -6.99 28.59
C ALA A 507 -9.95 -5.58 28.25
N LEU A 508 -11.11 -5.51 27.58
CA LEU A 508 -11.84 -4.26 27.35
C LEU A 508 -12.63 -3.93 28.62
N LEU A 509 -12.36 -2.78 29.23
CA LEU A 509 -13.18 -2.22 30.30
C LEU A 509 -14.42 -1.56 29.71
N THR A 510 -14.25 -0.78 28.64
CA THR A 510 -15.32 -0.21 27.83
C THR A 510 -14.79 0.04 26.42
N GLU A 511 -15.68 -0.01 25.42
CA GLU A 511 -15.32 0.27 24.03
C GLU A 511 -16.48 0.92 23.25
N TYR A 512 -16.16 1.89 22.40
CA TYR A 512 -17.10 2.58 21.51
C TYR A 512 -16.56 2.58 20.07
N ARG A 513 -17.09 1.67 19.24
CA ARG A 513 -16.74 1.52 17.80
C ARG A 513 -17.76 2.12 16.83
N PHE A 514 -19.00 2.21 17.29
CA PHE A 514 -20.18 2.70 16.58
C PHE A 514 -21.22 3.13 17.61
N TRP A 515 -22.36 3.64 17.17
CA TRP A 515 -23.36 4.16 18.09
C TRP A 515 -24.19 3.08 18.78
N ASN A 516 -24.30 3.19 20.10
CA ASN A 516 -25.25 2.44 20.91
C ASN A 516 -26.01 3.43 21.84
N PRO A 517 -26.97 4.20 21.32
CA PRO A 517 -27.59 5.28 22.08
C PRO A 517 -28.52 4.76 23.18
N ASP A 518 -28.44 5.36 24.36
CA ASP A 518 -29.45 5.29 25.42
C ASP A 518 -30.29 6.58 25.39
N THR A 519 -31.54 6.43 24.97
CA THR A 519 -32.47 7.55 24.80
C THR A 519 -33.13 8.00 26.10
N GLU A 520 -33.00 7.22 27.17
CA GLU A 520 -33.52 7.58 28.50
C GLU A 520 -32.54 8.49 29.22
N ASN A 521 -31.25 8.13 29.18
CA ASN A 521 -30.19 8.86 29.86
C ASN A 521 -29.42 9.85 28.97
N GLU A 522 -29.73 9.90 27.67
CA GLU A 522 -29.17 10.83 26.68
C GLU A 522 -27.64 10.71 26.53
N VAL A 523 -27.16 9.46 26.59
CA VAL A 523 -25.74 9.09 26.46
C VAL A 523 -25.58 7.94 25.46
N ALA A 524 -24.35 7.70 24.98
CA ALA A 524 -24.01 6.46 24.29
C ALA A 524 -23.51 5.44 25.29
N LEU A 525 -24.05 4.23 25.23
CA LEU A 525 -23.55 3.08 25.96
C LEU A 525 -22.35 2.45 25.22
N PRO A 526 -21.52 1.66 25.92
CA PRO A 526 -20.47 0.90 25.29
C PRO A 526 -21.03 -0.03 24.20
N THR A 527 -20.25 -0.20 23.15
CA THR A 527 -20.49 -1.22 22.11
C THR A 527 -19.99 -2.60 22.50
N TYR A 528 -19.09 -2.69 23.48
CA TYR A 528 -18.65 -3.93 24.12
C TYR A 528 -18.77 -3.77 25.64
N GLY A 529 -19.46 -4.69 26.30
CA GLY A 529 -19.73 -4.64 27.74
C GLY A 529 -20.77 -3.60 28.15
N GLU A 530 -20.95 -3.42 29.47
CA GLU A 530 -21.99 -2.56 30.07
C GLU A 530 -21.41 -1.42 30.94
N ASN A 531 -20.08 -1.29 30.99
CA ASN A 531 -19.42 -0.39 31.93
C ASN A 531 -19.28 1.04 31.36
N GLY A 532 -20.13 1.94 31.87
CA GLY A 532 -19.96 3.37 31.64
C GLY A 532 -20.82 3.94 30.51
N TRP A 533 -20.47 5.14 30.06
CA TRP A 533 -21.14 5.83 28.96
C TRP A 533 -20.25 6.92 28.35
N LEU A 534 -20.58 7.36 27.14
CA LEU A 534 -19.97 8.48 26.41
C LEU A 534 -21.02 9.57 26.15
N THR A 535 -20.65 10.83 26.39
CA THR A 535 -21.46 12.01 26.06
C THR A 535 -20.59 13.21 25.65
N HIS A 536 -21.21 14.36 25.38
CA HIS A 536 -20.52 15.61 25.05
C HIS A 536 -21.03 16.77 25.92
N THR A 537 -20.16 17.57 26.54
CA THR A 537 -20.55 18.49 27.62
C THR A 537 -21.32 19.75 27.20
N TYR A 538 -21.67 19.92 25.92
CA TYR A 538 -22.58 20.97 25.44
C TYR A 538 -24.05 20.59 25.70
N GLN A 539 -24.43 20.61 26.98
CA GLN A 539 -25.76 20.21 27.50
C GLN A 539 -26.12 21.10 28.68
N GLU A 540 -27.41 21.37 28.91
CA GLU A 540 -27.89 22.18 30.04
C GLU A 540 -27.31 21.69 31.38
N LYS A 541 -27.15 20.37 31.55
CA LYS A 541 -26.56 19.75 32.73
C LYS A 541 -25.19 20.33 33.11
N TYR A 542 -24.33 20.58 32.13
CA TYR A 542 -22.95 21.03 32.36
C TYR A 542 -22.75 22.51 32.08
N THR A 543 -23.55 23.10 31.19
CA THR A 543 -23.49 24.52 30.86
C THR A 543 -24.27 25.39 31.84
N GLY A 544 -25.29 24.81 32.50
CA GLY A 544 -26.24 25.55 33.33
C GLY A 544 -27.19 26.46 32.54
N ASP A 545 -27.18 26.36 31.21
CA ASP A 545 -27.99 27.18 30.31
C ASP A 545 -28.70 26.30 29.27
N PRO A 546 -30.04 26.24 29.25
CA PRO A 546 -30.79 25.52 28.22
C PRO A 546 -30.52 26.06 26.80
N ALA A 547 -30.11 27.33 26.68
CA ALA A 547 -29.66 27.92 25.43
C ALA A 547 -28.28 27.42 24.98
N LEU A 548 -27.59 26.60 25.76
CA LEU A 548 -26.32 25.92 25.42
C LEU A 548 -26.45 24.40 25.51
N ASP A 549 -27.61 23.87 25.12
CA ASP A 549 -27.87 22.45 24.93
C ASP A 549 -28.10 22.13 23.45
N TYR A 550 -27.40 21.12 22.94
CA TYR A 550 -27.75 20.47 21.68
C TYR A 550 -28.10 19.00 21.92
N THR A 551 -29.26 18.58 21.43
CA THR A 551 -29.65 17.17 21.44
C THR A 551 -30.23 16.77 20.09
N MET A 552 -29.68 15.71 19.48
CA MET A 552 -30.19 15.16 18.23
C MET A 552 -31.54 14.49 18.46
N ALA A 553 -32.59 15.01 17.82
CA ALA A 553 -33.97 14.56 18.06
C ALA A 553 -34.21 13.05 17.89
N THR A 554 -33.59 12.41 16.89
CA THR A 554 -33.88 11.01 16.54
C THR A 554 -33.39 10.01 17.59
N TYR A 555 -32.19 10.21 18.12
CA TYR A 555 -31.54 9.26 19.03
C TYR A 555 -31.24 9.85 20.41
N LYS A 556 -31.65 11.10 20.65
CA LYS A 556 -31.39 11.86 21.89
C LYS A 556 -29.93 11.81 22.33
N GLN A 557 -29.03 12.24 21.45
CA GLN A 557 -27.59 12.25 21.69
C GLN A 557 -27.03 13.66 21.48
N HIS A 558 -26.00 14.03 22.23
CA HIS A 558 -25.36 15.35 22.18
C HIS A 558 -24.22 15.45 21.15
N PHE A 559 -24.24 14.60 20.13
CA PHE A 559 -23.24 14.51 19.06
C PHE A 559 -23.90 13.95 17.78
N TRP A 560 -23.15 13.84 16.68
CA TRP A 560 -23.59 13.39 15.35
C TRP A 560 -22.76 12.24 14.81
N GLY A 561 -23.34 11.48 13.87
CA GLY A 561 -22.59 10.46 13.17
C GLY A 561 -21.53 11.10 12.26
N ALA A 562 -20.26 10.69 12.39
CA ALA A 562 -19.17 11.18 11.56
C ALA A 562 -18.87 10.22 10.40
N GLY A 563 -18.31 10.76 9.31
CA GLY A 563 -17.86 9.92 8.21
C GLY A 563 -16.50 9.28 8.48
N THR A 564 -16.29 8.03 8.04
CA THR A 564 -15.02 7.30 8.23
C THR A 564 -14.48 6.65 6.97
N TYR A 565 -13.31 6.02 7.05
CA TYR A 565 -12.59 5.43 5.92
C TYR A 565 -12.20 3.96 6.16
N ASP A 566 -12.98 3.29 7.01
CA ASP A 566 -12.66 1.97 7.57
C ASP A 566 -13.04 0.80 6.66
N TYR A 567 -12.82 0.94 5.36
CA TYR A 567 -13.21 -0.09 4.41
C TYR A 567 -12.28 -1.30 4.46
N LEU A 568 -12.83 -2.51 4.31
CA LEU A 568 -12.01 -3.72 4.25
C LEU A 568 -11.41 -4.01 2.87
N GLY A 569 -12.14 -3.67 1.81
CA GLY A 569 -11.75 -3.94 0.43
C GLY A 569 -11.07 -2.75 -0.25
N PRO A 570 -10.46 -2.96 -1.42
CA PRO A 570 -9.98 -1.87 -2.22
C PRO A 570 -11.20 -1.13 -2.77
N ILE A 571 -11.15 0.20 -2.80
CA ILE A 571 -12.20 1.05 -3.34
C ILE A 571 -11.53 1.97 -4.36
N GLY A 572 -11.98 1.97 -5.62
CA GLY A 572 -11.20 2.66 -6.66
C GLY A 572 -11.86 2.72 -8.03
N ASN A 573 -11.31 3.60 -8.87
CA ASN A 573 -11.76 3.83 -10.24
C ASN A 573 -10.59 3.72 -11.21
N SER A 574 -10.24 2.52 -11.66
CA SER A 574 -9.86 2.24 -13.05
C SER A 574 -9.19 0.87 -13.16
N ALA A 575 -9.31 0.28 -14.34
CA ALA A 575 -8.48 -0.82 -14.83
C ALA A 575 -6.97 -0.50 -14.88
N ASN A 576 -6.54 0.75 -14.71
CA ASN A 576 -5.15 1.19 -14.79
C ASN A 576 -4.46 1.38 -13.41
N TYR A 577 -5.16 1.13 -12.30
CA TYR A 577 -4.57 1.20 -10.96
C TYR A 577 -4.30 -0.19 -10.38
N ILE A 578 -3.35 -0.26 -9.44
CA ILE A 578 -2.79 -1.50 -8.84
C ILE A 578 -3.83 -2.46 -8.21
N PHE A 579 -5.05 -2.02 -7.94
CA PHE A 579 -6.11 -2.83 -7.33
C PHE A 579 -7.26 -3.19 -8.29
N GLY A 580 -7.25 -2.70 -9.54
CA GLY A 580 -8.32 -2.90 -10.51
C GLY A 580 -9.63 -2.17 -10.18
N ASP A 581 -10.68 -2.47 -10.96
CA ASP A 581 -12.00 -1.85 -10.84
C ASP A 581 -12.81 -2.39 -9.66
N ASN A 582 -12.81 -1.65 -8.54
CA ASN A 582 -13.58 -2.00 -7.34
C ASN A 582 -14.65 -0.93 -7.04
N TRP A 583 -15.87 -1.20 -7.52
CA TRP A 583 -17.02 -0.32 -7.33
C TRP A 583 -17.72 -0.60 -6.00
N GLY A 584 -17.55 0.32 -5.05
CA GLY A 584 -18.16 0.27 -3.73
C GLY A 584 -17.50 -0.73 -2.78
N ASN A 585 -17.89 -0.66 -1.51
CA ASN A 585 -17.39 -1.54 -0.48
C ASN A 585 -18.15 -2.88 -0.46
N ARG A 586 -17.59 -3.93 -1.04
CA ARG A 586 -18.23 -5.26 -1.01
C ARG A 586 -17.98 -6.03 0.29
N ASN A 587 -17.03 -5.57 1.10
CA ASN A 587 -16.49 -6.33 2.23
C ASN A 587 -16.93 -5.77 3.59
N GLY A 588 -17.69 -4.68 3.62
CA GLY A 588 -18.06 -4.03 4.89
C GLY A 588 -16.89 -3.28 5.54
N ILE A 589 -17.06 -2.87 6.79
CA ILE A 589 -16.13 -1.97 7.49
C ILE A 589 -15.27 -2.65 8.57
N GLY A 590 -15.28 -3.98 8.61
CA GLY A 590 -14.45 -4.75 9.55
C GLY A 590 -14.84 -4.63 11.00
N VAL A 591 -16.11 -4.35 11.27
CA VAL A 591 -16.69 -4.37 12.61
C VAL A 591 -17.57 -5.62 12.73
N VAL A 592 -16.94 -6.71 13.15
CA VAL A 592 -17.66 -7.96 13.48
C VAL A 592 -18.24 -7.82 14.89
N LEU A 593 -19.48 -8.29 15.04
CA LEU A 593 -20.25 -8.27 16.26
C LEU A 593 -20.24 -9.65 16.93
N ASP A 594 -19.91 -9.70 18.22
CA ASP A 594 -20.25 -10.83 19.10
C ASP A 594 -21.58 -10.53 19.81
N PRO A 595 -22.71 -11.14 19.40
CA PRO A 595 -24.02 -10.84 19.99
C PRO A 595 -24.13 -11.11 21.50
N ALA A 596 -23.21 -11.88 22.08
CA ALA A 596 -23.21 -12.16 23.51
C ALA A 596 -22.57 -11.04 24.36
N LYS A 597 -21.75 -10.18 23.75
CA LYS A 597 -20.92 -9.19 24.46
C LYS A 597 -20.99 -7.79 23.87
N GLU A 598 -21.43 -7.69 22.63
CA GLU A 598 -21.48 -6.46 21.87
C GLU A 598 -22.92 -6.06 21.61
N HIS A 599 -23.19 -4.77 21.82
CA HIS A 599 -24.54 -4.26 21.94
C HIS A 599 -24.75 -3.06 21.03
N TYR A 600 -25.98 -2.96 20.52
CA TYR A 600 -26.47 -1.82 19.75
C TYR A 600 -27.94 -1.57 20.09
N ASN A 601 -28.39 -0.34 19.94
CA ASN A 601 -29.79 0.00 20.18
C ASN A 601 -30.66 -0.63 19.06
N PRO A 602 -31.76 -1.34 19.39
CA PRO A 602 -32.65 -1.94 18.40
C PRO A 602 -33.17 -0.99 17.31
N VAL A 603 -33.25 0.32 17.57
CA VAL A 603 -33.63 1.31 16.53
C VAL A 603 -32.64 1.39 15.37
N MET A 604 -31.42 0.90 15.56
CA MET A 604 -30.35 0.84 14.56
C MET A 604 -30.23 -0.52 13.88
N SER A 605 -31.16 -1.46 14.12
CA SER A 605 -31.06 -2.84 13.62
C SER A 605 -30.92 -2.96 12.09
N SER A 606 -31.37 -1.96 11.33
CA SER A 606 -31.22 -1.95 9.87
C SER A 606 -29.77 -1.75 9.39
N LEU A 607 -28.88 -1.22 10.24
CA LEU A 607 -27.44 -1.08 9.96
C LEU A 607 -26.67 -2.38 10.20
N VAL A 608 -27.26 -3.34 10.88
CA VAL A 608 -26.64 -4.63 11.19
C VAL A 608 -26.83 -5.59 10.02
N SER A 609 -25.72 -6.16 9.58
CA SER A 609 -25.62 -7.15 8.53
C SER A 609 -25.59 -8.54 9.14
N ASN A 610 -26.45 -9.43 8.66
CA ASN A 610 -26.39 -10.86 8.98
C ASN A 610 -25.93 -11.58 7.73
N ASN A 611 -24.69 -12.06 7.73
CA ASN A 611 -24.03 -12.57 6.54
C ASN A 611 -24.29 -14.07 6.35
N PRO A 612 -24.28 -14.59 5.10
CA PRO A 612 -24.49 -16.01 4.82
C PRO A 612 -23.48 -16.96 5.47
N ASP A 613 -22.30 -16.48 5.82
CA ASP A 613 -21.26 -17.23 6.53
C ASP A 613 -21.49 -17.30 8.05
N GLY A 614 -22.57 -16.69 8.55
CA GLY A 614 -22.94 -16.67 9.97
C GLY A 614 -22.35 -15.49 10.75
N THR A 615 -21.51 -14.65 10.12
CA THR A 615 -20.99 -13.44 10.77
C THR A 615 -22.09 -12.38 10.90
N VAL A 616 -22.04 -11.65 12.01
CA VAL A 616 -22.89 -10.48 12.26
C VAL A 616 -21.98 -9.26 12.25
N GLU A 617 -22.32 -8.23 11.50
CA GLU A 617 -21.43 -7.09 11.30
C GLU A 617 -22.17 -5.75 11.34
N TRP A 618 -21.53 -4.72 11.88
CA TRP A 618 -22.02 -3.36 11.75
C TRP A 618 -21.69 -2.82 10.35
N CYS A 619 -22.70 -2.35 9.61
CA CYS A 619 -22.57 -1.87 8.24
C CYS A 619 -21.85 -2.84 7.29
N GLY A 620 -22.09 -4.15 7.50
CA GLY A 620 -21.65 -5.19 6.58
C GLY A 620 -22.44 -5.21 5.27
N PRO A 621 -22.04 -6.06 4.31
CA PRO A 621 -22.57 -6.05 2.94
C PRO A 621 -24.06 -6.42 2.82
N ASN A 622 -24.63 -7.09 3.82
CA ASN A 622 -26.04 -7.52 3.86
C ASN A 622 -26.91 -6.68 4.81
N ALA A 623 -26.44 -5.54 5.30
CA ALA A 623 -27.28 -4.60 6.05
C ALA A 623 -28.45 -4.10 5.18
N THR A 624 -29.59 -3.77 5.80
CA THR A 624 -30.81 -3.36 5.07
C THR A 624 -30.98 -1.85 4.96
N SER A 625 -30.26 -1.09 5.78
CA SER A 625 -30.27 0.36 5.75
C SER A 625 -29.67 0.89 4.45
N LYS A 626 -30.38 1.80 3.80
CA LYS A 626 -29.85 2.57 2.67
C LYS A 626 -28.56 3.31 3.04
N ASP A 627 -28.39 3.70 4.31
CA ASP A 627 -27.21 4.41 4.78
C ASP A 627 -25.97 3.51 4.87
N ALA A 628 -26.18 2.19 5.02
CA ALA A 628 -25.13 1.18 5.00
C ALA A 628 -24.86 0.65 3.57
N VAL A 629 -25.89 0.36 2.76
CA VAL A 629 -25.71 -0.45 1.53
C VAL A 629 -26.17 0.20 0.21
N ASN A 630 -26.43 1.51 0.14
CA ASN A 630 -27.14 2.15 -1.00
C ASN A 630 -26.72 1.60 -2.39
N ASN A 631 -27.69 0.99 -3.08
CA ASN A 631 -27.52 0.25 -4.34
C ASN A 631 -28.08 1.03 -5.57
N SER A 632 -28.31 2.35 -5.45
CA SER A 632 -28.92 3.13 -6.51
C SER A 632 -27.89 3.55 -7.58
N LYS A 633 -28.12 3.14 -8.84
CA LYS A 633 -27.23 3.43 -9.99
C LYS A 633 -27.13 4.92 -10.37
N ARG A 634 -27.89 5.83 -9.74
CA ARG A 634 -27.87 7.28 -10.01
C ARG A 634 -28.23 8.08 -8.76
N GLY A 635 -27.21 8.60 -8.08
CA GLY A 635 -27.35 9.70 -7.10
C GLY A 635 -27.05 9.32 -5.65
N ALA A 636 -26.01 9.97 -5.12
CA ALA A 636 -25.67 10.20 -3.71
C ALA A 636 -25.76 9.01 -2.71
N GLY A 637 -24.58 8.58 -2.27
CA GLY A 637 -24.32 8.21 -0.87
C GLY A 637 -24.65 6.78 -0.46
N GLY A 638 -23.61 5.96 -0.28
CA GLY A 638 -23.64 4.68 0.42
C GLY A 638 -22.27 4.00 0.34
N ILE A 639 -21.93 3.23 1.38
CA ILE A 639 -20.68 2.46 1.47
C ILE A 639 -20.56 1.51 0.25
N ASN A 640 -21.68 1.02 -0.30
CA ASN A 640 -21.75 0.04 -1.40
C ASN A 640 -22.21 0.64 -2.76
N ASN A 641 -22.07 1.96 -2.97
CA ASN A 641 -22.59 2.62 -4.15
C ASN A 641 -21.89 2.15 -5.46
N GLN A 642 -22.67 1.57 -6.37
CA GLN A 642 -22.23 1.09 -7.70
C GLN A 642 -22.36 2.16 -8.81
N SER A 643 -22.45 3.45 -8.47
CA SER A 643 -22.55 4.53 -9.45
C SER A 643 -21.19 4.88 -10.06
N THR A 644 -21.15 4.97 -11.39
CA THR A 644 -19.95 5.32 -12.18
C THR A 644 -19.38 6.72 -11.90
N SER A 645 -20.12 7.59 -11.20
CA SER A 645 -19.67 8.94 -10.82
C SER A 645 -18.98 9.01 -9.44
N MET A 646 -19.11 7.97 -8.61
CA MET A 646 -18.59 7.91 -7.22
C MET A 646 -17.47 6.88 -7.03
N CYS A 647 -17.04 6.22 -8.11
CA CYS A 647 -15.94 5.25 -8.15
C CYS A 647 -14.72 5.71 -7.33
N GLY A 648 -14.42 5.04 -6.21
CA GLY A 648 -13.25 5.36 -5.40
C GLY A 648 -13.37 6.55 -4.46
N LYS A 649 -14.40 7.40 -4.58
CA LYS A 649 -14.49 8.72 -3.89
C LYS A 649 -15.39 8.75 -2.66
N GLY A 650 -15.94 7.60 -2.27
CA GLY A 650 -16.85 7.49 -1.13
C GLY A 650 -16.11 7.46 0.21
N ASN A 651 -16.78 7.95 1.26
CA ASN A 651 -16.48 7.69 2.66
C ASN A 651 -17.65 6.91 3.29
N VAL A 652 -17.43 6.21 4.40
CA VAL A 652 -18.52 5.70 5.23
C VAL A 652 -19.28 6.93 5.72
N TYR A 653 -20.55 7.07 5.37
CA TYR A 653 -21.29 8.29 5.69
C TYR A 653 -21.61 8.39 7.18
N GLY A 654 -21.79 9.62 7.68
CA GLY A 654 -22.20 9.86 9.06
C GLY A 654 -23.50 9.15 9.44
N SER A 655 -24.42 8.94 8.49
CA SER A 655 -25.65 8.18 8.72
C SER A 655 -25.46 6.67 8.91
N ALA A 656 -24.23 6.16 8.76
CA ALA A 656 -23.84 4.80 9.17
C ALA A 656 -23.45 4.72 10.66
N PHE A 657 -23.35 5.86 11.36
CA PHE A 657 -23.12 5.96 12.80
C PHE A 657 -21.91 5.15 13.30
N SER A 658 -20.84 5.16 12.51
CA SER A 658 -19.60 4.43 12.82
C SER A 658 -18.55 5.30 13.52
N ALA A 659 -18.88 6.54 13.84
CA ALA A 659 -18.03 7.48 14.57
C ALA A 659 -18.90 8.59 15.22
N PHE A 660 -18.33 9.29 16.19
CA PHE A 660 -18.98 10.34 16.98
C PHE A 660 -18.37 11.70 16.63
N ALA A 661 -19.14 12.65 16.15
CA ALA A 661 -18.70 14.01 15.82
C ALA A 661 -19.41 15.04 16.68
N SER A 662 -18.70 16.09 17.08
CA SER A 662 -19.29 17.29 17.66
C SER A 662 -18.76 18.54 16.96
N HIS A 663 -19.58 19.58 17.01
CA HIS A 663 -19.33 20.90 16.42
C HIS A 663 -19.15 21.96 17.53
N PHE A 664 -19.62 21.71 18.75
CA PHE A 664 -19.61 22.70 19.83
C PHE A 664 -18.39 22.53 20.73
N TRP A 665 -17.31 23.25 20.47
CA TRP A 665 -16.04 23.02 21.17
C TRP A 665 -15.63 24.11 22.14
N TRP A 666 -16.15 25.32 21.97
CA TRP A 666 -15.71 26.49 22.71
C TRP A 666 -16.85 27.44 23.01
N ASN A 667 -16.78 28.07 24.17
CA ASN A 667 -17.69 29.13 24.60
C ASN A 667 -16.93 30.46 24.60
N ASP A 668 -17.25 31.33 23.66
CA ASP A 668 -16.56 32.61 23.48
C ASP A 668 -16.78 33.59 24.64
N GLU A 669 -17.94 33.53 25.31
CA GLU A 669 -18.26 34.42 26.42
C GLU A 669 -17.44 34.09 27.68
N THR A 670 -17.31 32.80 27.97
CA THR A 670 -16.62 32.30 29.17
C THR A 670 -15.17 31.92 28.90
N GLN A 671 -14.76 31.86 27.64
CA GLN A 671 -13.45 31.37 27.18
C GLN A 671 -13.16 29.96 27.72
N ARG A 672 -14.17 29.07 27.65
CA ARG A 672 -14.08 27.70 28.16
C ARG A 672 -14.37 26.66 27.08
N PRO A 673 -13.64 25.54 27.09
CA PRO A 673 -13.90 24.44 26.17
C PRO A 673 -15.08 23.58 26.63
N TYR A 674 -15.70 22.91 25.65
CA TYR A 674 -16.52 21.72 25.87
C TYR A 674 -15.70 20.46 25.55
N ALA A 675 -16.20 19.29 25.95
CA ALA A 675 -15.46 18.05 25.92
C ALA A 675 -16.32 16.88 25.46
N TRP A 676 -15.69 15.89 24.83
CA TRP A 676 -16.19 14.52 24.99
C TRP A 676 -15.94 14.07 26.43
N LEU A 677 -16.94 13.44 27.04
CA LEU A 677 -16.89 12.97 28.42
C LEU A 677 -17.26 11.49 28.46
N VAL A 678 -16.38 10.67 29.02
CA VAL A 678 -16.58 9.24 29.19
C VAL A 678 -16.57 8.91 30.67
N LYS A 679 -17.62 8.25 31.16
CA LYS A 679 -17.68 7.64 32.48
C LYS A 679 -17.34 6.16 32.38
N PHE A 680 -16.64 5.61 33.37
CA PHE A 680 -16.52 4.17 33.60
C PHE A 680 -16.23 3.89 35.08
N SER A 681 -16.34 2.63 35.49
CA SER A 681 -15.91 2.14 36.81
C SER A 681 -14.66 1.28 36.67
N THR A 682 -13.73 1.40 37.61
CA THR A 682 -12.57 0.51 37.78
C THR A 682 -12.68 -0.31 39.07
N GLU A 683 -13.85 -0.29 39.72
CA GLU A 683 -14.10 -1.07 40.92
C GLU A 683 -13.93 -2.57 40.62
N GLY A 684 -13.19 -3.26 41.50
CA GLY A 684 -12.88 -4.67 41.33
C GLY A 684 -11.82 -4.99 40.26
N ILE A 685 -11.29 -3.99 39.56
CA ILE A 685 -10.19 -4.19 38.60
C ILE A 685 -8.85 -4.14 39.33
N ALA A 686 -8.06 -5.20 39.16
CA ALA A 686 -6.68 -5.28 39.62
C ALA A 686 -5.79 -5.57 38.42
N THR A 687 -4.89 -4.64 38.10
CA THR A 687 -3.97 -4.74 36.96
C THR A 687 -2.70 -3.94 37.25
N ASN A 688 -1.63 -4.21 36.52
CA ASN A 688 -0.41 -3.42 36.51
C ASN A 688 -0.35 -2.44 35.32
N HIS A 689 -1.29 -2.52 34.38
CA HIS A 689 -1.34 -1.64 33.21
C HIS A 689 -2.78 -1.30 32.86
N LEU A 690 -3.06 0.00 32.77
CA LEU A 690 -4.32 0.57 32.34
C LEU A 690 -4.03 1.51 31.17
N SER A 691 -4.80 1.46 30.11
CA SER A 691 -4.57 2.27 28.91
C SER A 691 -5.86 2.75 28.27
N MET A 692 -5.74 3.83 27.50
CA MET A 692 -6.80 4.39 26.68
C MET A 692 -6.34 4.45 25.23
N GLN A 693 -7.19 4.00 24.31
CA GLN A 693 -6.94 4.18 22.88
C GLN A 693 -8.04 5.01 22.26
N ILE A 694 -7.65 6.00 21.46
CA ILE A 694 -8.57 6.87 20.72
C ILE A 694 -8.18 6.93 19.26
N SER A 695 -9.14 7.21 18.39
CA SER A 695 -8.93 7.46 16.97
C SER A 695 -9.69 8.69 16.54
N VAL A 696 -8.97 9.73 16.10
CA VAL A 696 -9.50 11.10 15.95
C VAL A 696 -9.19 11.75 14.61
N LEU A 697 -10.07 12.62 14.13
CA LEU A 697 -9.89 13.42 12.92
C LEU A 697 -10.81 14.65 12.94
N ASN A 698 -10.33 15.80 12.48
CA ASN A 698 -11.21 16.92 12.15
C ASN A 698 -11.78 16.69 10.73
N THR A 699 -13.00 16.17 10.67
CA THR A 699 -13.59 15.62 9.43
C THR A 699 -14.20 16.66 8.50
N GLN A 700 -14.32 17.91 8.94
CA GLN A 700 -15.00 18.95 8.19
C GLN A 700 -14.04 19.69 7.24
N GLN A 701 -14.42 19.76 5.96
CA GLN A 701 -13.60 20.36 4.90
C GLN A 701 -13.63 21.91 4.87
N THR A 702 -14.48 22.53 5.69
CA THR A 702 -14.58 23.98 5.82
C THR A 702 -13.63 24.56 6.87
N TRP A 703 -12.80 23.72 7.50
CA TRP A 703 -11.76 24.05 8.48
C TRP A 703 -12.32 24.46 9.85
N TYR A 704 -11.65 25.35 10.57
CA TYR A 704 -12.05 25.92 11.88
C TYR A 704 -12.31 24.90 12.99
N SER A 705 -11.69 23.72 12.93
CA SER A 705 -11.80 22.70 13.97
C SER A 705 -10.62 22.77 14.95
N PRO A 706 -10.79 22.48 16.25
CA PRO A 706 -9.74 22.66 17.23
C PRO A 706 -8.53 21.77 16.96
N ARG A 707 -7.32 22.34 17.10
CA ARG A 707 -6.04 21.66 16.81
C ARG A 707 -5.44 20.96 18.01
N TYR A 708 -5.41 21.66 19.14
CA TYR A 708 -4.65 21.27 20.32
C TYR A 708 -5.60 20.77 21.40
N TRP A 709 -5.33 19.58 21.92
CA TRP A 709 -6.22 18.86 22.81
C TRP A 709 -5.48 18.32 24.02
N ILE A 710 -6.25 18.09 25.08
CA ILE A 710 -5.79 17.45 26.31
C ILE A 710 -6.79 16.38 26.75
N ALA A 711 -6.25 15.25 27.20
CA ALA A 711 -6.97 14.22 27.92
C ALA A 711 -6.73 14.40 29.42
N GLU A 712 -7.80 14.40 30.20
CA GLU A 712 -7.77 14.55 31.66
C GLU A 712 -8.73 13.58 32.32
N TRP A 713 -8.52 13.29 33.60
CA TRP A 713 -9.41 12.44 34.38
C TRP A 713 -9.76 12.97 35.77
N ALA A 714 -10.91 12.56 36.29
CA ALA A 714 -11.38 12.91 37.62
C ALA A 714 -12.36 11.87 38.19
N GLU A 715 -12.71 12.01 39.48
CA GLU A 715 -13.81 11.29 40.15
C GLU A 715 -15.12 12.09 40.15
N THR A 716 -15.19 13.14 39.34
CA THR A 716 -16.36 14.02 39.18
C THR A 716 -16.56 14.32 37.70
N ASP A 717 -17.82 14.51 37.30
CA ASP A 717 -18.20 14.97 35.96
C ASP A 717 -18.28 16.50 35.87
N SER A 718 -17.99 17.23 36.95
CA SER A 718 -18.10 18.69 36.99
C SER A 718 -17.23 19.37 35.94
N GLN A 719 -17.86 20.23 35.14
CA GLN A 719 -17.20 21.11 34.17
C GLN A 719 -17.07 22.56 34.67
N ALA A 720 -17.41 22.81 35.94
CA ALA A 720 -17.34 24.14 36.54
C ALA A 720 -15.88 24.60 36.69
N ALA A 721 -15.63 25.88 36.44
CA ALA A 721 -14.28 26.46 36.52
C ALA A 721 -13.61 26.28 37.89
N ALA A 722 -14.38 26.27 38.97
CA ALA A 722 -13.86 26.07 40.32
C ALA A 722 -13.33 24.64 40.57
N ASP A 723 -13.76 23.68 39.75
CA ASP A 723 -13.48 22.26 39.88
C ASP A 723 -12.42 21.76 38.89
N ASP A 724 -11.91 22.61 37.99
CA ASP A 724 -10.85 22.23 37.04
C ASP A 724 -9.60 21.67 37.72
N LYS A 725 -9.30 22.12 38.95
CA LYS A 725 -8.21 21.60 39.79
C LYS A 725 -8.37 20.13 40.21
N LEU A 726 -9.57 19.56 40.06
CA LEU A 726 -9.87 18.15 40.36
C LEU A 726 -9.55 17.25 39.17
N TRP A 727 -9.36 17.81 37.99
CA TRP A 727 -9.00 17.10 36.78
C TRP A 727 -7.48 16.94 36.70
N ASN A 728 -7.05 15.70 36.53
CA ASN A 728 -5.65 15.30 36.46
C ASN A 728 -5.26 15.04 35.01
N ARG A 729 -4.12 15.58 34.57
CA ARG A 729 -3.62 15.43 33.20
C ARG A 729 -3.26 13.98 32.90
N ILE A 730 -3.74 13.46 31.76
CA ILE A 730 -3.26 12.22 31.13
C ILE A 730 -2.19 12.57 30.10
N GLY A 731 -2.53 13.41 29.12
CA GLY A 731 -1.61 13.80 28.05
C GLY A 731 -2.20 14.84 27.10
N GLU A 732 -1.33 15.48 26.32
CA GLU A 732 -1.71 16.41 25.24
C GLU A 732 -1.52 15.74 23.89
N TYR A 733 -2.34 16.14 22.93
CA TYR A 733 -2.29 15.61 21.58
C TYR A 733 -2.88 16.60 20.58
N THR A 734 -2.65 16.33 19.30
CA THR A 734 -3.18 17.13 18.19
C THR A 734 -4.18 16.33 17.38
N ILE A 735 -5.18 17.02 16.82
CA ILE A 735 -6.10 16.44 15.84
C ILE A 735 -5.80 17.06 14.46
N PRO A 736 -5.40 16.25 13.47
CA PRO A 736 -5.18 16.72 12.11
C PRO A 736 -6.50 17.03 11.41
N ASP A 737 -6.46 17.88 10.40
CA ASP A 737 -7.64 18.15 9.57
C ASP A 737 -7.67 17.18 8.40
N VAL A 738 -8.87 16.89 7.92
CA VAL A 738 -9.05 16.13 6.69
C VAL A 738 -8.44 16.88 5.50
N SER A 739 -7.76 16.18 4.58
CA SER A 739 -7.33 16.80 3.33
C SER A 739 -8.52 17.12 2.42
N VAL A 740 -8.44 18.26 1.72
CA VAL A 740 -9.46 18.73 0.77
C VAL A 740 -8.85 18.86 -0.62
N TRP A 741 -9.61 18.51 -1.66
CA TRP A 741 -9.13 18.49 -3.05
C TRP A 741 -8.50 19.80 -3.50
N SER A 742 -9.18 20.91 -3.24
CA SER A 742 -8.75 22.24 -3.62
C SER A 742 -7.70 22.83 -2.68
N ASN A 743 -7.46 22.20 -1.52
CA ASN A 743 -6.63 22.76 -0.46
C ASN A 743 -6.10 21.64 0.46
N THR A 744 -4.96 21.05 0.10
CA THR A 744 -4.28 20.02 0.91
C THR A 744 -3.01 20.60 1.50
N LEU A 745 -2.87 20.49 2.82
CA LEU A 745 -1.66 20.82 3.56
C LEU A 745 -0.81 19.56 3.81
N TYR A 746 0.46 19.73 4.11
CA TYR A 746 1.31 18.63 4.58
C TYR A 746 0.89 18.10 5.95
N SER A 747 0.20 18.92 6.74
CA SER A 747 -0.33 18.59 8.06
C SER A 747 -1.74 17.98 8.06
N SER A 748 -2.46 18.02 6.92
CA SER A 748 -3.78 17.39 6.82
C SER A 748 -3.65 15.89 6.57
N ILE A 749 -4.71 15.10 6.71
CA ILE A 749 -4.65 13.65 6.49
C ILE A 749 -5.96 13.15 5.91
N VAL A 750 -5.95 11.97 5.29
CA VAL A 750 -7.16 11.33 4.77
C VAL A 750 -7.46 10.01 5.47
N ALA A 751 -7.15 9.96 6.77
CA ALA A 751 -7.28 8.81 7.65
C ALA A 751 -7.44 9.30 9.09
N PHE A 752 -7.94 8.47 9.99
CA PHE A 752 -7.99 8.84 11.41
C PHE A 752 -6.63 8.63 12.08
N LYS A 753 -6.28 9.53 13.00
CA LYS A 753 -5.08 9.44 13.84
C LYS A 753 -5.39 8.61 15.08
N SER A 754 -4.76 7.44 15.19
CA SER A 754 -4.89 6.56 16.35
C SER A 754 -3.83 6.89 17.40
N ILE A 755 -4.20 6.93 18.68
CA ILE A 755 -3.32 7.33 19.79
C ILE A 755 -3.51 6.37 20.96
N ASN A 756 -2.42 5.96 21.59
CA ASN A 756 -2.40 5.22 22.85
C ASN A 756 -1.99 6.15 24.00
N PHE A 757 -2.67 6.05 25.14
CA PHE A 757 -2.28 6.68 26.39
C PHE A 757 -2.15 5.62 27.48
N ASP A 758 -1.05 5.66 28.22
CA ASP A 758 -0.99 5.00 29.52
C ASP A 758 -1.81 5.79 30.53
N LEU A 759 -2.65 5.08 31.28
CA LEU A 759 -3.49 5.69 32.29
C LEU A 759 -2.90 5.49 33.69
N PRO A 760 -2.97 6.50 34.57
CA PRO A 760 -2.53 6.36 35.95
C PRO A 760 -3.26 5.22 36.66
N LEU A 761 -2.49 4.33 37.31
CA LEU A 761 -3.05 3.26 38.16
C LEU A 761 -3.82 3.80 39.37
N GLU A 762 -3.68 5.09 39.68
CA GLU A 762 -4.53 5.80 40.65
C GLU A 762 -6.01 5.75 40.28
N MET A 763 -6.36 5.51 39.02
CA MET A 763 -7.74 5.32 38.59
C MET A 763 -8.36 4.03 39.13
N LEU A 764 -7.59 3.03 39.56
CA LEU A 764 -8.08 1.70 39.94
C LEU A 764 -8.88 1.70 41.25
N GLY A 765 -9.85 0.78 41.35
CA GLY A 765 -10.66 0.60 42.55
C GLY A 765 -11.70 1.70 42.79
N LYS A 766 -12.01 2.51 41.79
CA LYS A 766 -12.95 3.63 41.88
C LYS A 766 -14.29 3.26 41.23
N ALA A 767 -15.37 3.54 41.95
CA ALA A 767 -16.73 3.30 41.45
C ALA A 767 -17.10 4.21 40.27
N GLU A 768 -16.55 5.43 40.23
CA GLU A 768 -16.75 6.37 39.14
C GLU A 768 -15.43 7.05 38.77
N VAL A 769 -15.06 6.91 37.51
CA VAL A 769 -13.95 7.60 36.87
C VAL A 769 -14.50 8.27 35.61
N TYR A 770 -14.09 9.51 35.40
CA TYR A 770 -14.44 10.30 34.24
C TYR A 770 -13.18 10.66 33.49
N VAL A 771 -13.20 10.49 32.17
CA VAL A 771 -12.19 11.03 31.25
C VAL A 771 -12.85 12.09 30.39
N ARG A 772 -12.22 13.25 30.28
CA ARG A 772 -12.63 14.30 29.33
C ARG A 772 -11.55 14.53 28.28
N LEU A 773 -11.98 14.64 27.03
CA LEU A 773 -11.16 14.98 25.88
C LEU A 773 -11.63 16.35 25.39
N ARG A 774 -10.78 17.38 25.53
CA ARG A 774 -11.18 18.76 25.25
C ARG A 774 -10.09 19.55 24.54
N PRO A 775 -10.45 20.59 23.77
CA PRO A 775 -9.49 21.58 23.31
C PRO A 775 -8.80 22.28 24.48
N VAL A 776 -7.52 22.64 24.29
CA VAL A 776 -6.81 23.52 25.24
C VAL A 776 -6.97 25.00 24.92
N SER A 777 -7.33 25.32 23.67
CA SER A 777 -7.52 26.68 23.15
C SER A 777 -8.52 26.68 21.99
N ASP A 778 -8.98 27.86 21.61
CA ASP A 778 -9.72 28.13 20.39
C ASP A 778 -8.84 28.24 19.13
N VAL A 779 -7.53 28.02 19.22
CA VAL A 779 -6.64 28.06 18.06
C VAL A 779 -6.97 26.93 17.07
N CYS A 780 -7.16 27.30 15.81
CA CYS A 780 -7.49 26.39 14.71
C CYS A 780 -6.84 26.80 13.38
N SER A 781 -7.09 26.01 12.33
CA SER A 781 -6.76 26.36 10.95
C SER A 781 -7.96 26.98 10.24
N ASP A 782 -7.75 28.01 9.41
CA ASP A 782 -8.74 28.44 8.41
C ASP A 782 -8.59 27.72 7.05
N GLY A 783 -7.65 26.77 6.97
CA GLY A 783 -7.26 26.03 5.79
C GLY A 783 -5.97 26.51 5.13
N SER A 784 -5.48 27.72 5.41
CA SER A 784 -4.26 28.22 4.75
C SER A 784 -2.96 27.80 5.42
N GLU A 785 -2.97 27.62 6.75
CA GLU A 785 -1.80 27.20 7.54
C GLU A 785 -2.21 26.22 8.66
N TYR A 786 -1.24 25.67 9.40
CA TYR A 786 -1.52 24.66 10.42
C TYR A 786 -2.41 25.18 11.56
N ALA A 787 -2.09 26.36 12.11
CA ALA A 787 -2.81 26.99 13.20
C ALA A 787 -2.70 28.53 13.11
N ASN A 788 -3.65 29.17 12.43
CA ASN A 788 -3.58 30.60 12.08
C ASN A 788 -4.88 31.38 12.34
N SER A 789 -5.88 30.73 12.93
CA SER A 789 -7.20 31.31 13.18
C SER A 789 -7.74 30.90 14.54
N VAL A 790 -8.93 31.39 14.85
CA VAL A 790 -9.70 31.02 16.04
C VAL A 790 -11.01 30.34 15.65
N LEU A 791 -11.50 29.46 16.52
CA LEU A 791 -12.78 28.79 16.33
C LEU A 791 -13.88 29.81 16.08
N LYS A 792 -14.82 29.46 15.21
CA LYS A 792 -16.06 30.22 15.05
C LYS A 792 -17.09 29.63 15.98
N GLU A 793 -17.92 30.44 16.62
CA GLU A 793 -19.05 29.91 17.38
C GLU A 793 -20.00 29.17 16.43
N SER A 794 -20.29 27.90 16.73
CA SER A 794 -21.25 27.11 15.96
C SER A 794 -22.67 27.65 16.19
N SER A 795 -23.36 28.10 15.13
CA SER A 795 -24.72 28.62 15.26
C SER A 795 -25.74 27.48 15.41
N LYS A 796 -26.74 27.63 16.31
CA LYS A 796 -27.83 26.65 16.46
C LYS A 796 -28.79 26.59 15.26
N GLU A 797 -28.78 27.61 14.39
CA GLU A 797 -29.82 27.86 13.38
C GLU A 797 -29.36 27.62 11.93
N THR A 798 -28.06 27.56 11.64
CA THR A 798 -27.55 27.18 10.32
C THR A 798 -27.60 25.66 10.16
N ALA A 799 -27.71 25.18 8.92
CA ALA A 799 -27.57 23.76 8.63
C ALA A 799 -26.16 23.31 9.07
N LEU A 800 -26.08 22.78 10.31
CA LEU A 800 -24.89 22.45 11.13
C LEU A 800 -23.79 21.62 10.44
N ALA A 801 -24.01 21.16 9.21
CA ALA A 801 -23.06 20.39 8.42
C ALA A 801 -21.92 21.23 7.78
N ALA A 802 -21.78 22.52 8.10
CA ALA A 802 -20.94 23.44 7.31
C ALA A 802 -19.87 24.25 8.07
N GLU A 803 -19.73 24.15 9.40
CA GLU A 803 -18.93 25.16 10.14
C GLU A 803 -17.59 24.65 10.70
N HIS A 804 -17.51 23.48 11.36
CA HIS A 804 -16.28 22.78 11.80
C HIS A 804 -16.66 21.51 12.56
N ALA A 805 -15.90 20.42 12.51
CA ALA A 805 -16.24 19.17 13.21
C ALA A 805 -15.01 18.36 13.58
N SER A 806 -14.96 17.91 14.83
CA SER A 806 -14.00 16.92 15.31
C SER A 806 -14.73 15.60 15.55
N ALA A 807 -14.12 14.51 15.09
CA ALA A 807 -14.70 13.18 15.14
C ALA A 807 -13.80 12.20 15.92
N LEU A 808 -14.45 11.32 16.67
CA LEU A 808 -13.89 10.18 17.39
C LEU A 808 -14.43 8.91 16.71
N SER A 809 -13.59 8.17 15.99
CA SER A 809 -14.00 6.91 15.35
C SER A 809 -13.84 5.68 16.23
N TYR A 810 -13.04 5.78 17.30
CA TYR A 810 -12.80 4.71 18.24
C TYR A 810 -12.45 5.28 19.61
N PHE A 811 -12.95 4.67 20.67
CA PHE A 811 -12.52 4.89 22.05
C PHE A 811 -12.54 3.56 22.81
N ALA A 812 -11.50 3.27 23.58
CA ALA A 812 -11.48 2.16 24.51
C ALA A 812 -10.68 2.47 25.76
N ILE A 813 -11.10 1.85 26.88
CA ILE A 813 -10.26 1.69 28.08
C ILE A 813 -9.96 0.21 28.23
N ARG A 814 -8.69 -0.11 28.49
CA ARG A 814 -8.20 -1.49 28.57
C ARG A 814 -7.31 -1.69 29.78
N TYR A 815 -7.30 -2.91 30.29
CA TYR A 815 -6.37 -3.35 31.33
C TYR A 815 -5.74 -4.69 30.98
N ASN A 816 -4.52 -4.94 31.43
CA ASN A 816 -3.89 -6.26 31.27
C ASN A 816 -4.48 -7.26 32.26
N LYS A 817 -4.80 -8.47 31.77
CA LYS A 817 -5.51 -9.55 32.49
C LYS A 817 -4.66 -10.20 33.58
#